data_AF-A0A2S0UEF9-F1
#
_entry.id   AF-A0A2S0UEF9-F1
#
_cell.length_a   1.000
_cell.length_b   1.000
_cell.length_c   1.000
_cell.angle_alpha   90.00
_cell.angle_beta   90.00
_cell.angle_gamma   90.00
#
_symmetry.space_group_name_H-M   'P 1'
#
loop_
_entity.id
_entity.type
_entity.pdbx_description
1 polymer ?
#
loop_
_entity_poly.entity_id
_entity_poly.type
_entity_poly.pdbx_seq_one_letter_code
_entity_poly.pdbx_strand_id
1 'polypeptide(L)'
;MIFEEVSFDIYQKYKVIEDYVNSFRHHKESFKILEVGGRDSWLPKLLPSDTVYCLDTEVLSGENFILGNALNMPFEDNEFDFVVSADVLEHIQNNDREKFILEHARCAKIASMIIAPHYSKQASLEEKDILEKYKQMSGGESYRWLDEHNENGLPISRAMEDILNKGNLNYKMTFMGWLPLWNFMLNLSHHIVFFNWKYENVYKRFNQLNKFYNQQISKYDWNPSEDGSYRMIITIYKEAEIPSELQECYSIKDLPLEVWSQFSHLYWDLITELNIAKDSVAQELQQINLEDRQEKNKLNQYVLEMQMKIKGITAELEGMKKQLKIQFEEKNQIAEELVEEKEKTADLKDELMQKNKRVAHLKDEIMEKDERVADLKDELERTRAQLIERDRNIEYLRHTQQLYDQSTSWKITRPLRYMGAKAKLVKKVPKRAAKKAVVVMEHLKAKKVHKLTELLTMDLNKYSTISFDMFDTLVFRTVEPPELVHKLTAEFIYNILVREGVYHLNVDQILNTRYELEWVLRSEQLNKGLDLECCFNDLMELYLNRLNGEEFSDKYIKEVKEFEVNSELSVLYTNPEALEVLEKLKALGKKIIVISDMYLEKDVLQRILDNCGLLNHIDDLFVSNTFNLSKGSGRLFQKLAELEHIQLEDILHTGDNFVSDYKMPRKIGVDAVWYYSKENLNRRNRISKELQNGNIVEFLRQKKNPSKDKENLNEFYQLGFEILGPIFTNYIDGLINLVIQKKMTNIFFLAREGYLFIQVYERLKKVKKYSLNELPEGTYMYISRLSSSLPSVYRFGIREIRMGLWKIDPKGLYSILKTFNLNPEDFEEYAKVYGFGHMQEPIYDPLNDIRLHNFIDDYRVQKLIEAQKETEIDLLKKYLTQLGFFGLRKKAVFVDIGWSGTIQHNIGRAFIDDEYFPHLFGYYFGRNFDYHLRYLMHPKLLFEPGYSYDFEHFKETDFITEFPQLFEQAATAPHGSTIGYEEKEGRIIPVLKQEGEDRKTEEKQNYIIQQIQKGILDYVDEFVELNNSVYLDYNAVKKTALDSVERFIRNPRPAEVRIFEQLNHSEDWGASNSLQLVAKNIGWTTLFSKNRMKSKLGQAFWKQGSLVNSKIPGLVHLYNYWRKKRKK
;
A
#
# COMPACT_ATOMS: atom_id res chain seq x y z
N MET A 1 -15.32 3.41 40.70
CA MET A 1 -15.37 3.40 39.22
C MET A 1 -16.54 2.53 38.81
N ILE A 2 -17.43 3.03 37.96
CA ILE A 2 -18.50 2.25 37.33
C ILE A 2 -17.81 1.39 36.24
N PHE A 3 -18.11 0.09 36.15
CA PHE A 3 -17.43 -0.80 35.19
C PHE A 3 -17.61 -0.32 33.74
N GLU A 4 -18.73 0.31 33.42
CA GLU A 4 -18.99 0.91 32.10
C GLU A 4 -18.03 2.05 31.73
N GLU A 5 -17.25 2.58 32.68
CA GLU A 5 -16.31 3.69 32.46
C GLU A 5 -14.83 3.24 32.40
N VAL A 6 -14.57 1.93 32.47
CA VAL A 6 -13.21 1.38 32.28
C VAL A 6 -12.80 1.45 30.81
N SER A 7 -11.50 1.26 30.54
CA SER A 7 -11.01 1.21 29.16
C SER A 7 -11.71 0.10 28.37
N PHE A 8 -11.94 0.36 27.08
CA PHE A 8 -12.61 -0.59 26.19
C PHE A 8 -11.95 -1.98 26.22
N ASP A 9 -10.62 -2.04 26.33
CA ASP A 9 -9.84 -3.28 26.30
C ASP A 9 -10.07 -4.15 27.55
N ILE A 10 -10.15 -3.53 28.74
CA ILE A 10 -10.51 -4.22 29.99
C ILE A 10 -11.97 -4.68 29.91
N TYR A 11 -12.87 -3.79 29.46
CA TYR A 11 -14.29 -4.12 29.37
C TYR A 11 -14.53 -5.30 28.44
N GLN A 12 -13.93 -5.30 27.25
CA GLN A 12 -14.13 -6.31 26.21
C GLN A 12 -13.83 -7.73 26.73
N LYS A 13 -12.71 -7.94 27.43
CA LYS A 13 -12.32 -9.28 27.91
C LYS A 13 -13.11 -9.74 29.13
N TYR A 14 -13.29 -8.86 30.12
CA TYR A 14 -13.96 -9.25 31.36
C TYR A 14 -15.47 -9.36 31.24
N LYS A 15 -16.10 -8.57 30.35
CA LYS A 15 -17.54 -8.65 30.09
C LYS A 15 -17.94 -10.00 29.51
N VAL A 16 -17.11 -10.56 28.62
CA VAL A 16 -17.38 -11.86 28.01
C VAL A 16 -17.27 -12.99 29.04
N ILE A 17 -16.32 -12.92 29.97
CA ILE A 17 -16.23 -13.90 31.07
C ILE A 17 -17.48 -13.81 31.97
N GLU A 18 -17.89 -12.60 32.33
CA GLU A 18 -19.10 -12.37 33.14
C GLU A 18 -20.35 -12.95 32.47
N ASP A 19 -20.58 -12.59 31.19
CA ASP A 19 -21.74 -13.06 30.43
C ASP A 19 -21.71 -14.60 30.27
N TYR A 20 -20.52 -15.17 30.07
CA TYR A 20 -20.33 -16.61 29.96
C TYR A 20 -20.65 -17.35 31.26
N VAL A 21 -20.05 -16.97 32.39
CA VAL A 21 -20.31 -17.61 33.69
C VAL A 21 -21.77 -17.49 34.07
N ASN A 22 -22.39 -16.33 33.84
CA ASN A 22 -23.80 -16.11 34.15
C ASN A 22 -24.74 -16.93 33.26
N SER A 23 -24.34 -17.30 32.04
CA SER A 23 -25.17 -18.13 31.17
C SER A 23 -25.40 -19.56 31.70
N PHE A 24 -24.51 -20.07 32.57
CA PHE A 24 -24.67 -21.36 33.26
C PHE A 24 -25.37 -21.24 34.63
N ARG A 25 -25.67 -20.02 35.09
CA ARG A 25 -26.24 -19.80 36.41
C ARG A 25 -27.74 -20.09 36.37
N HIS A 26 -28.16 -21.22 36.93
CA HIS A 26 -29.57 -21.50 37.17
C HIS A 26 -29.89 -21.13 38.63
N HIS A 27 -30.74 -20.12 38.89
CA HIS A 27 -31.04 -19.57 40.24
C HIS A 27 -29.92 -18.71 40.88
N LYS A 28 -29.92 -18.55 42.22
CA LYS A 28 -28.95 -17.76 43.01
C LYS A 28 -27.69 -18.57 43.37
N GLU A 29 -27.25 -19.44 42.48
CA GLU A 29 -26.06 -20.26 42.70
C GLU A 29 -24.78 -19.39 42.73
N SER A 30 -23.79 -19.83 43.50
CA SER A 30 -22.48 -19.21 43.63
C SER A 30 -21.44 -20.18 43.11
N PHE A 31 -20.57 -19.72 42.21
CA PHE A 31 -19.53 -20.55 41.60
C PHE A 31 -18.16 -20.31 42.24
N LYS A 32 -17.34 -21.36 42.29
CA LYS A 32 -15.91 -21.28 42.61
C LYS A 32 -15.12 -21.12 41.30
N ILE A 33 -14.47 -19.97 41.12
CA ILE A 33 -13.83 -19.59 39.84
C ILE A 33 -12.32 -19.40 40.06
N LEU A 34 -11.51 -19.96 39.16
CA LEU A 34 -10.07 -19.71 39.11
C LEU A 34 -9.72 -18.81 37.93
N GLU A 35 -9.19 -17.63 38.19
CA GLU A 35 -8.56 -16.77 37.18
C GLU A 35 -7.05 -17.01 37.13
N VAL A 36 -6.57 -17.50 36.00
CA VAL A 36 -5.14 -17.70 35.73
C VAL A 36 -4.60 -16.42 35.08
N GLY A 37 -3.54 -15.84 35.64
CA GLY A 37 -2.94 -14.56 35.21
C GLY A 37 -3.63 -13.30 35.78
N GLY A 38 -4.27 -13.41 36.95
CA GLY A 38 -5.18 -12.39 37.50
C GLY A 38 -4.53 -11.17 38.18
N ARG A 39 -3.36 -10.70 37.73
CA ARG A 39 -2.57 -9.67 38.44
C ARG A 39 -3.35 -8.38 38.78
N ASP A 40 -4.23 -7.95 37.87
CA ASP A 40 -5.09 -6.77 38.02
C ASP A 40 -6.57 -7.14 37.81
N SER A 41 -7.00 -8.25 38.41
CA SER A 41 -8.32 -8.84 38.17
C SER A 41 -9.49 -7.88 38.44
N TRP A 42 -10.44 -7.88 37.50
CA TRP A 42 -11.75 -7.23 37.63
C TRP A 42 -12.89 -8.21 37.96
N LEU A 43 -12.66 -9.54 37.88
CA LEU A 43 -13.71 -10.53 38.07
C LEU A 43 -14.38 -10.51 39.45
N PRO A 44 -13.66 -10.35 40.58
CA PRO A 44 -14.30 -10.26 41.89
C PRO A 44 -15.34 -9.13 42.00
N LYS A 45 -15.19 -8.06 41.19
CA LYS A 45 -16.14 -6.94 41.16
C LYS A 45 -17.35 -7.20 40.26
N LEU A 46 -17.15 -7.96 39.18
CA LEU A 46 -18.20 -8.30 38.21
C LEU A 46 -19.07 -9.47 38.65
N LEU A 47 -18.46 -10.39 39.39
CA LEU A 47 -19.09 -11.60 39.90
C LEU A 47 -19.08 -11.58 41.44
N PRO A 48 -19.72 -10.58 42.09
CA PRO A 48 -19.62 -10.38 43.54
C PRO A 48 -20.28 -11.49 44.37
N SER A 49 -21.10 -12.32 43.74
CA SER A 49 -21.75 -13.48 44.35
C SER A 49 -20.94 -14.77 44.24
N ASP A 50 -19.81 -14.76 43.52
CA ASP A 50 -18.96 -15.92 43.28
C ASP A 50 -17.65 -15.81 44.07
N THR A 51 -17.00 -16.95 44.32
CA THR A 51 -15.68 -16.97 44.97
C THR A 51 -14.60 -17.07 43.91
N VAL A 52 -13.91 -15.95 43.64
CA VAL A 52 -12.84 -15.87 42.64
C VAL A 52 -11.47 -16.02 43.30
N TYR A 53 -10.69 -16.98 42.81
CA TYR A 53 -9.29 -17.20 43.13
C TYR A 53 -8.41 -16.71 41.98
N CYS A 54 -7.26 -16.12 42.28
CA CYS A 54 -6.32 -15.62 41.26
C CYS A 54 -5.00 -16.38 41.37
N LEU A 55 -4.57 -17.04 40.29
CA LEU A 55 -3.28 -17.71 40.19
C LEU A 55 -2.31 -16.87 39.34
N ASP A 56 -1.15 -16.52 39.86
CA ASP A 56 -0.10 -15.84 39.10
C ASP A 56 1.30 -16.28 39.55
N THR A 57 2.32 -16.01 38.73
CA THR A 57 3.73 -16.30 39.01
C THR A 57 4.44 -15.17 39.76
N GLU A 58 3.88 -13.96 39.76
CA GLU A 58 4.40 -12.82 40.53
C GLU A 58 3.65 -12.66 41.87
N VAL A 59 4.37 -12.31 42.95
CA VAL A 59 3.75 -12.19 44.29
C VAL A 59 2.84 -10.96 44.35
N LEU A 60 1.56 -11.18 44.66
CA LEU A 60 0.57 -10.12 44.88
C LEU A 60 -0.10 -10.26 46.25
N SER A 61 -0.66 -9.15 46.73
CA SER A 61 -1.40 -9.09 48.00
C SER A 61 -2.91 -9.23 47.76
N GLY A 62 -3.55 -10.25 48.34
CA GLY A 62 -5.02 -10.43 48.32
C GLY A 62 -5.45 -11.73 49.02
N GLU A 63 -6.67 -11.77 49.57
CA GLU A 63 -7.16 -12.92 50.37
C GLU A 63 -7.32 -14.22 49.57
N ASN A 64 -7.52 -14.15 48.24
CA ASN A 64 -7.68 -15.31 47.35
C ASN A 64 -6.59 -15.40 46.27
N PHE A 65 -5.43 -14.79 46.52
CA PHE A 65 -4.28 -14.88 45.60
C PHE A 65 -3.44 -16.14 45.87
N ILE A 66 -3.03 -16.81 44.80
CA ILE A 66 -2.26 -18.06 44.85
C ILE A 66 -1.03 -17.90 43.96
N LEU A 67 0.16 -18.07 44.55
CA LEU A 67 1.42 -18.10 43.80
C LEU A 67 1.59 -19.49 43.17
N GLY A 68 1.62 -19.59 41.84
CA GLY A 68 1.79 -20.87 41.17
C GLY A 68 1.97 -20.78 39.66
N ASN A 69 2.40 -21.88 39.05
CA ASN A 69 2.67 -21.96 37.62
C ASN A 69 1.46 -22.57 36.89
N ALA A 70 0.95 -21.87 35.87
CA ALA A 70 -0.19 -22.32 35.08
C ALA A 70 0.04 -23.62 34.29
N LEU A 71 1.30 -24.05 34.12
CA LEU A 71 1.66 -25.31 33.46
C LEU A 71 1.58 -26.54 34.37
N ASN A 72 1.46 -26.32 35.69
CA ASN A 72 1.33 -27.37 36.69
C ASN A 72 0.63 -26.76 37.92
N MET A 73 -0.68 -26.64 37.83
CA MET A 73 -1.46 -25.94 38.86
C MET A 73 -1.59 -26.83 40.10
N PRO A 74 -1.38 -26.31 41.32
CA PRO A 74 -1.38 -27.09 42.56
C PRO A 74 -2.81 -27.42 43.06
N PHE A 75 -3.69 -27.80 42.15
CA PHE A 75 -5.11 -28.01 42.37
C PHE A 75 -5.52 -29.42 41.93
N GLU A 76 -6.53 -29.97 42.58
CA GLU A 76 -7.10 -31.27 42.21
C GLU A 76 -7.93 -31.17 40.92
N ASP A 77 -8.17 -32.31 40.27
CA ASP A 77 -9.03 -32.38 39.09
C ASP A 77 -10.45 -31.91 39.43
N ASN A 78 -11.03 -31.05 38.59
CA ASN A 78 -12.36 -30.47 38.75
C ASN A 78 -12.56 -29.68 40.07
N GLU A 79 -11.50 -29.09 40.62
CA GLU A 79 -11.58 -28.31 41.87
C GLU A 79 -12.40 -27.01 41.73
N PHE A 80 -12.42 -26.39 40.53
CA PHE A 80 -13.10 -25.12 40.28
C PHE A 80 -14.26 -25.33 39.32
N ASP A 81 -15.41 -24.70 39.57
CA ASP A 81 -16.55 -24.74 38.66
C ASP A 81 -16.16 -24.17 37.29
N PHE A 82 -15.47 -23.03 37.30
CA PHE A 82 -14.89 -22.41 36.10
C PHE A 82 -13.41 -22.11 36.28
N VAL A 83 -12.63 -22.34 35.23
CA VAL A 83 -11.26 -21.82 35.11
C VAL A 83 -11.23 -20.85 33.95
N VAL A 84 -10.68 -19.66 34.15
CA VAL A 84 -10.66 -18.60 33.15
C VAL A 84 -9.29 -17.96 33.04
N SER A 85 -8.91 -17.52 31.85
CA SER A 85 -7.69 -16.74 31.65
C SER A 85 -7.95 -15.71 30.54
N ALA A 86 -7.38 -14.52 30.70
CA ALA A 86 -7.48 -13.46 29.69
C ALA A 86 -6.11 -12.84 29.46
N ASP A 87 -5.63 -12.93 28.21
CA ASP A 87 -4.33 -12.43 27.77
C ASP A 87 -3.16 -13.09 28.56
N VAL A 88 -3.11 -14.43 28.57
CA VAL A 88 -2.07 -15.24 29.25
C VAL A 88 -1.37 -16.23 28.33
N LEU A 89 -2.10 -16.88 27.43
CA LEU A 89 -1.59 -17.99 26.59
C LEU A 89 -0.44 -17.56 25.65
N GLU A 90 -0.42 -16.29 25.26
CA GLU A 90 0.60 -15.65 24.45
C GLU A 90 1.93 -15.44 25.18
N HIS A 91 1.91 -15.44 26.51
CA HIS A 91 3.10 -15.42 27.36
C HIS A 91 3.66 -16.83 27.63
N ILE A 92 2.93 -17.88 27.24
CA ILE A 92 3.36 -19.28 27.36
C ILE A 92 4.15 -19.70 26.12
N GLN A 93 5.33 -20.30 26.33
CA GLN A 93 6.16 -20.86 25.25
C GLN A 93 5.38 -21.88 24.43
N ASN A 94 5.59 -21.88 23.10
CA ASN A 94 4.81 -22.69 22.17
C ASN A 94 4.79 -24.20 22.52
N ASN A 95 5.89 -24.76 23.03
CA ASN A 95 5.99 -26.17 23.41
C ASN A 95 5.23 -26.53 24.70
N ASP A 96 4.84 -25.53 25.50
CA ASP A 96 4.15 -25.74 26.78
C ASP A 96 2.65 -25.37 26.72
N ARG A 97 2.17 -24.83 25.60
CA ARG A 97 0.74 -24.49 25.41
C ARG A 97 -0.19 -25.69 25.53
N GLU A 98 0.26 -26.86 25.08
CA GLU A 98 -0.49 -28.11 25.26
C GLU A 98 -0.74 -28.38 26.75
N LYS A 99 0.30 -28.26 27.59
CA LYS A 99 0.14 -28.46 29.03
C LYS A 99 -0.76 -27.40 29.66
N PHE A 100 -0.61 -26.13 29.27
CA PHE A 100 -1.47 -25.05 29.77
C PHE A 100 -2.95 -25.33 29.52
N ILE A 101 -3.31 -25.67 28.28
CA ILE A 101 -4.71 -25.94 27.89
C ILE A 101 -5.25 -27.17 28.64
N LEU A 102 -4.45 -28.23 28.75
CA LEU A 102 -4.84 -29.44 29.45
C LEU A 102 -5.00 -29.22 30.96
N GLU A 103 -4.11 -28.45 31.61
CA GLU A 103 -4.24 -28.08 33.02
C GLU A 103 -5.49 -27.23 33.27
N HIS A 104 -5.77 -26.27 32.38
CA HIS A 104 -6.95 -25.43 32.45
C HIS A 104 -8.24 -26.27 32.37
N ALA A 105 -8.26 -27.26 31.47
CA ALA A 105 -9.36 -28.21 31.33
C ALA A 105 -9.43 -29.26 32.46
N ARG A 106 -8.31 -29.59 33.11
CA ARG A 106 -8.23 -30.54 34.23
C ARG A 106 -8.82 -29.95 35.50
N CYS A 107 -8.48 -28.71 35.83
CA CYS A 107 -8.94 -28.00 37.02
C CYS A 107 -10.43 -27.59 36.93
N ALA A 108 -10.96 -27.43 35.71
CA ALA A 108 -12.34 -27.00 35.47
C ALA A 108 -13.35 -28.16 35.54
N LYS A 109 -14.37 -28.00 36.40
CA LYS A 109 -15.47 -28.94 36.59
C LYS A 109 -16.62 -28.77 35.60
N ILE A 110 -17.01 -27.53 35.31
CA ILE A 110 -18.11 -27.23 34.37
C ILE A 110 -17.50 -26.86 33.02
N ALA A 111 -16.75 -25.76 33.00
CA ALA A 111 -16.14 -25.26 31.78
C ALA A 111 -14.89 -24.41 32.04
N SER A 112 -14.08 -24.28 31.00
CA SER A 112 -12.86 -23.50 31.01
C SER A 112 -12.88 -22.51 29.85
N MET A 113 -12.54 -21.24 30.10
CA MET A 113 -12.48 -20.19 29.07
C MET A 113 -11.09 -19.58 28.98
N ILE A 114 -10.48 -19.66 27.80
CA ILE A 114 -9.17 -19.07 27.50
C ILE A 114 -9.38 -17.98 26.46
N ILE A 115 -9.16 -16.73 26.84
CA ILE A 115 -9.18 -15.57 25.95
C ILE A 115 -7.72 -15.18 25.71
N ALA A 116 -7.29 -15.15 24.46
CA ALA A 116 -5.92 -14.75 24.13
C ALA A 116 -5.88 -14.00 22.79
N PRO A 117 -4.98 -13.02 22.64
CA PRO A 117 -4.52 -12.61 21.31
C PRO A 117 -4.09 -13.86 20.53
N HIS A 118 -4.38 -13.89 19.24
CA HIS A 118 -4.04 -15.03 18.40
C HIS A 118 -3.28 -14.59 17.15
N TYR A 119 -2.56 -15.53 16.55
CA TYR A 119 -1.82 -15.29 15.33
C TYR A 119 -2.79 -15.19 14.15
N SER A 120 -3.10 -13.96 13.77
CA SER A 120 -3.34 -13.62 12.37
C SER A 120 -2.16 -12.81 11.86
N LYS A 121 -1.91 -12.90 10.54
CA LYS A 121 -0.86 -12.08 9.90
C LYS A 121 -1.06 -10.61 10.22
N GLN A 122 -2.31 -10.18 10.31
CA GLN A 122 -2.67 -8.80 10.58
C GLN A 122 -2.46 -8.42 12.06
N ALA A 123 -2.93 -9.23 13.01
CA ALA A 123 -2.78 -8.94 14.45
C ALA A 123 -1.31 -8.86 14.88
N SER A 124 -0.47 -9.80 14.43
CA SER A 124 0.99 -9.79 14.74
C SER A 124 1.70 -8.53 14.21
N LEU A 125 1.22 -8.03 13.09
CA LEU A 125 1.75 -6.87 12.40
C LEU A 125 1.34 -5.55 13.12
N GLU A 126 0.10 -5.48 13.61
CA GLU A 126 -0.41 -4.37 14.42
C GLU A 126 0.31 -4.26 15.77
N GLU A 127 0.53 -5.38 16.47
CA GLU A 127 1.28 -5.41 17.74
C GLU A 127 2.71 -4.86 17.59
N LYS A 128 3.37 -5.18 16.48
CA LYS A 128 4.71 -4.65 16.17
C LYS A 128 4.71 -3.14 15.92
N ASP A 129 3.68 -2.59 15.30
CA ASP A 129 3.54 -1.13 15.12
C ASP A 129 3.32 -0.41 16.44
N ILE A 130 2.51 -1.00 17.31
CA ILE A 130 2.25 -0.48 18.66
C ILE A 130 3.56 -0.48 19.46
N LEU A 131 4.34 -1.56 19.40
CA LEU A 131 5.64 -1.66 20.06
C LEU A 131 6.65 -0.63 19.54
N GLU A 132 6.74 -0.44 18.21
CA GLU A 132 7.60 0.58 17.61
C GLU A 132 7.19 1.99 18.00
N LYS A 133 5.89 2.28 18.04
CA LYS A 133 5.36 3.58 18.50
C LYS A 133 5.65 3.81 19.98
N TYR A 134 5.46 2.79 20.82
CA TYR A 134 5.76 2.87 22.23
C TYR A 134 7.23 3.24 22.44
N LYS A 135 8.16 2.56 21.75
CA LYS A 135 9.60 2.88 21.74
C LYS A 135 9.91 4.31 21.31
N GLN A 136 9.17 4.83 20.33
CA GLN A 136 9.32 6.23 19.88
C GLN A 136 8.83 7.22 20.94
N MET A 137 7.73 6.93 21.63
CA MET A 137 7.13 7.81 22.63
C MET A 137 7.85 7.78 23.98
N SER A 138 8.40 6.62 24.38
CA SER A 138 9.10 6.40 25.64
C SER A 138 10.57 6.85 25.63
N GLY A 139 11.07 7.38 24.51
CA GLY A 139 12.49 7.75 24.37
C GLY A 139 13.45 6.56 24.23
N GLY A 140 12.94 5.40 23.80
CA GLY A 140 13.74 4.20 23.50
C GLY A 140 13.43 2.96 24.35
N GLU A 141 12.56 3.09 25.37
CA GLU A 141 12.16 1.95 26.21
C GLU A 141 11.10 1.08 25.53
N SER A 142 11.19 -0.23 25.75
CA SER A 142 10.29 -1.21 25.15
C SER A 142 9.15 -1.60 26.09
N TYR A 143 8.00 -2.01 25.54
CA TYR A 143 6.89 -2.51 26.33
C TYR A 143 7.06 -4.02 26.56
N ARG A 144 7.44 -4.41 27.78
CA ARG A 144 7.83 -5.77 28.19
C ARG A 144 6.90 -6.87 27.64
N TRP A 145 5.59 -6.71 27.82
CA TRP A 145 4.61 -7.73 27.43
C TRP A 145 4.58 -7.98 25.92
N LEU A 146 4.71 -6.94 25.10
CA LEU A 146 4.79 -7.09 23.64
C LEU A 146 6.15 -7.65 23.16
N ASP A 147 7.22 -7.46 23.93
CA ASP A 147 8.48 -8.16 23.65
C ASP A 147 8.31 -9.67 23.90
N GLU A 148 7.63 -10.06 25.00
CA GLU A 148 7.33 -11.45 25.31
C GLU A 148 6.45 -12.12 24.25
N HIS A 149 5.45 -11.42 23.69
CA HIS A 149 4.66 -11.94 22.55
C HIS A 149 5.55 -12.23 21.33
N ASN A 150 6.54 -11.37 21.08
CA ASN A 150 7.44 -11.52 19.95
C ASN A 150 8.47 -12.65 20.17
N GLU A 151 8.85 -12.92 21.42
CA GLU A 151 9.74 -14.03 21.79
C GLU A 151 9.02 -15.39 21.77
N ASN A 152 7.82 -15.48 22.35
CA ASN A 152 7.05 -16.72 22.47
C ASN A 152 6.21 -17.03 21.22
N GLY A 153 5.94 -16.01 20.39
CA GLY A 153 5.01 -16.05 19.27
C GLY A 153 3.55 -16.00 19.72
N LEU A 154 2.62 -15.62 18.85
CA LEU A 154 1.19 -15.66 19.17
C LEU A 154 0.62 -17.10 19.03
N PRO A 155 -0.42 -17.48 19.80
CA PRO A 155 -1.15 -18.75 19.64
C PRO A 155 -1.77 -18.89 18.24
N ILE A 156 -1.55 -20.02 17.56
CA ILE A 156 -2.15 -20.29 16.24
C ILE A 156 -3.40 -21.17 16.43
N SER A 157 -4.56 -20.72 15.97
CA SER A 157 -5.86 -21.36 16.23
C SER A 157 -5.88 -22.84 15.87
N ARG A 158 -5.39 -23.21 14.67
CA ARG A 158 -5.30 -24.61 14.23
C ARG A 158 -4.42 -25.48 15.14
N ALA A 159 -3.32 -24.95 15.65
CA ALA A 159 -2.48 -25.70 16.59
C ALA A 159 -3.19 -25.89 17.94
N MET A 160 -4.03 -24.94 18.34
CA MET A 160 -4.85 -25.09 19.55
C MET A 160 -5.96 -26.11 19.32
N GLU A 161 -6.60 -26.11 18.15
CA GLU A 161 -7.55 -27.17 17.76
C GLU A 161 -6.90 -28.55 17.74
N ASP A 162 -5.69 -28.69 17.21
CA ASP A 162 -4.96 -29.96 17.23
C ASP A 162 -4.71 -30.44 18.67
N ILE A 163 -4.38 -29.54 19.60
CA ILE A 163 -4.23 -29.84 21.03
C ILE A 163 -5.57 -30.27 21.64
N LEU A 164 -6.65 -29.54 21.37
CA LEU A 164 -7.99 -29.82 21.91
C LEU A 164 -8.52 -31.17 21.40
N ASN A 165 -8.35 -31.45 20.11
CA ASN A 165 -8.73 -32.71 19.47
C ASN A 165 -7.89 -33.88 19.98
N LYS A 166 -6.57 -33.69 20.11
CA LYS A 166 -5.66 -34.70 20.68
C LYS A 166 -6.00 -35.01 22.14
N GLY A 167 -6.43 -34.00 22.90
CA GLY A 167 -6.93 -34.13 24.27
C GLY A 167 -8.34 -34.70 24.39
N ASN A 168 -9.04 -34.94 23.27
CA ASN A 168 -10.44 -35.38 23.21
C ASN A 168 -11.38 -34.51 24.06
N LEU A 169 -11.16 -33.19 24.00
CA LEU A 169 -11.92 -32.19 24.75
C LEU A 169 -13.09 -31.68 23.90
N ASN A 170 -14.26 -31.49 24.51
CA ASN A 170 -15.35 -30.79 23.85
C ASN A 170 -15.07 -29.28 23.93
N TYR A 171 -15.04 -28.61 22.78
CA TYR A 171 -14.71 -27.19 22.73
C TYR A 171 -15.50 -26.42 21.68
N LYS A 172 -15.57 -25.12 21.90
CA LYS A 172 -16.00 -24.13 20.91
C LYS A 172 -14.97 -23.01 20.87
N MET A 173 -14.51 -22.70 19.66
CA MET A 173 -13.60 -21.61 19.39
C MET A 173 -14.35 -20.47 18.69
N THR A 174 -14.17 -19.25 19.18
CA THR A 174 -14.80 -18.04 18.63
C THR A 174 -13.82 -16.88 18.63
N PHE A 175 -14.17 -15.79 17.93
CA PHE A 175 -13.28 -14.67 17.68
C PHE A 175 -13.98 -13.35 18.01
N MET A 176 -13.25 -12.44 18.66
CA MET A 176 -13.77 -11.12 19.07
C MET A 176 -12.75 -10.00 18.87
N GLY A 177 -13.24 -8.77 18.94
CA GLY A 177 -12.44 -7.57 18.79
C GLY A 177 -12.14 -7.33 17.33
N TRP A 178 -13.10 -6.73 16.63
CA TRP A 178 -12.95 -6.37 15.23
C TRP A 178 -11.68 -5.52 15.08
N LEU A 179 -10.70 -6.10 14.39
CA LEU A 179 -9.31 -5.67 14.45
C LEU A 179 -9.11 -4.18 14.09
N PRO A 180 -9.81 -3.58 13.09
CA PRO A 180 -9.74 -2.15 12.81
C PRO A 180 -10.22 -1.26 13.96
N LEU A 181 -11.32 -1.64 14.63
CA LEU A 181 -11.89 -0.89 15.75
C LEU A 181 -11.07 -1.06 17.03
N TRP A 182 -10.67 -2.30 17.35
CA TRP A 182 -9.80 -2.59 18.49
C TRP A 182 -8.52 -1.78 18.41
N ASN A 183 -7.86 -1.83 17.26
CA ASN A 183 -6.61 -1.13 17.07
C ASN A 183 -6.81 0.40 17.12
N PHE A 184 -7.91 0.92 16.56
CA PHE A 184 -8.30 2.34 16.63
C PHE A 184 -8.39 2.81 18.08
N MET A 185 -9.16 2.07 18.89
CA MET A 185 -9.38 2.37 20.29
C MET A 185 -8.09 2.23 21.11
N LEU A 186 -7.24 1.24 20.83
CA LEU A 186 -5.99 1.03 21.56
C LEU A 186 -4.96 2.14 21.30
N ASN A 187 -4.81 2.56 20.04
CA ASN A 187 -3.88 3.66 19.72
C ASN A 187 -4.31 4.98 20.34
N LEU A 188 -5.61 5.25 20.36
CA LEU A 188 -6.17 6.42 21.02
C LEU A 188 -5.91 6.37 22.53
N SER A 189 -6.11 5.19 23.15
CA SER A 189 -5.84 4.95 24.57
C SER A 189 -4.40 5.24 24.94
N HIS A 190 -3.44 4.64 24.24
CA HIS A 190 -2.01 4.86 24.51
C HIS A 190 -1.60 6.32 24.31
N HIS A 191 -2.12 6.97 23.27
CA HIS A 191 -1.79 8.36 22.98
C HIS A 191 -2.29 9.33 24.06
N ILE A 192 -3.48 9.09 24.61
CA ILE A 192 -4.08 9.96 25.62
C ILE A 192 -3.41 9.75 26.98
N VAL A 193 -3.10 8.50 27.34
CA VAL A 193 -2.35 8.16 28.55
C VAL A 193 -0.95 8.78 28.53
N PHE A 194 -0.25 8.77 27.38
CA PHE A 194 1.12 9.30 27.29
C PHE A 194 1.20 10.83 27.33
N PHE A 195 0.31 11.55 26.62
CA PHE A 195 0.52 12.98 26.36
C PHE A 195 -0.41 13.91 27.12
N ASN A 196 -1.67 13.53 27.40
CA ASN A 196 -2.71 14.52 27.71
C ASN A 196 -3.49 14.30 29.01
N TRP A 197 -2.92 13.60 29.98
CA TRP A 197 -3.48 13.51 31.34
C TRP A 197 -3.62 14.88 32.04
N LYS A 198 -2.90 15.91 31.58
CA LYS A 198 -2.97 17.29 32.10
C LYS A 198 -4.17 18.09 31.61
N TYR A 199 -4.86 17.68 30.55
CA TYR A 199 -6.01 18.41 29.99
C TYR A 199 -7.31 17.68 30.33
N GLU A 200 -7.97 18.14 31.38
CA GLU A 200 -9.17 17.50 31.96
C GLU A 200 -10.28 17.26 30.93
N ASN A 201 -10.50 18.19 30.00
CA ASN A 201 -11.50 18.05 28.95
C ASN A 201 -11.19 16.91 27.97
N VAL A 202 -9.92 16.72 27.59
CA VAL A 202 -9.50 15.63 26.69
C VAL A 202 -9.78 14.28 27.37
N TYR A 203 -9.39 14.15 28.64
CA TYR A 203 -9.63 12.94 29.42
C TYR A 203 -11.13 12.66 29.60
N LYS A 204 -11.93 13.70 29.87
CA LYS A 204 -13.39 13.59 29.96
C LYS A 204 -14.03 13.10 28.66
N ARG A 205 -13.64 13.65 27.50
CA ARG A 205 -14.14 13.20 26.19
C ARG A 205 -13.70 11.77 25.86
N PHE A 206 -12.48 11.40 26.23
CA PHE A 206 -12.00 10.04 26.06
C PHE A 206 -12.78 9.01 26.88
N ASN A 207 -13.10 9.34 28.14
CA ASN A 207 -13.93 8.48 28.97
C ASN A 207 -15.37 8.38 28.45
N GLN A 208 -15.93 9.45 27.88
CA GLN A 208 -17.22 9.39 27.19
C GLN A 208 -17.18 8.41 26.00
N LEU A 209 -16.08 8.39 25.25
CA LEU A 209 -15.89 7.47 24.13
C LEU A 209 -15.77 6.01 24.60
N ASN A 210 -14.99 5.71 25.64
CA ASN A 210 -14.91 4.37 26.24
C ASN A 210 -16.28 3.92 26.74
N LYS A 211 -17.00 4.79 27.46
CA LYS A 211 -18.35 4.52 27.96
C LYS A 211 -19.32 4.21 26.83
N PHE A 212 -19.29 4.99 25.76
CA PHE A 212 -20.13 4.75 24.58
C PHE A 212 -19.82 3.40 23.93
N TYR A 213 -18.54 3.07 23.76
CA TYR A 213 -18.14 1.76 23.25
C TYR A 213 -18.68 0.64 24.17
N ASN A 214 -18.44 0.74 25.47
CA ASN A 214 -18.82 -0.29 26.45
C ASN A 214 -20.34 -0.55 26.45
N GLN A 215 -21.16 0.50 26.34
CA GLN A 215 -22.62 0.41 26.40
C GLN A 215 -23.29 0.09 25.05
N GLN A 216 -22.77 0.63 23.94
CA GLN A 216 -23.48 0.59 22.65
C GLN A 216 -22.78 -0.23 21.57
N ILE A 217 -21.45 -0.37 21.61
CA ILE A 217 -20.68 -1.02 20.54
C ILE A 217 -20.24 -2.43 20.91
N SER A 218 -19.85 -2.68 22.17
CA SER A 218 -19.28 -3.95 22.65
C SER A 218 -20.09 -5.19 22.23
N LYS A 219 -21.43 -5.11 22.27
CA LYS A 219 -22.36 -6.18 21.86
C LYS A 219 -22.33 -6.54 20.37
N TYR A 220 -21.71 -5.70 19.54
CA TYR A 220 -21.54 -5.89 18.10
C TYR A 220 -20.09 -6.21 17.71
N ASP A 221 -19.15 -6.25 18.67
CA ASP A 221 -17.72 -6.39 18.40
C ASP A 221 -17.25 -7.87 18.29
N TRP A 222 -18.16 -8.71 17.80
CA TRP A 222 -17.93 -10.12 17.49
C TRP A 222 -17.59 -10.28 16.00
N ASN A 223 -16.66 -11.17 15.65
CA ASN A 223 -16.25 -11.38 14.25
C ASN A 223 -16.23 -12.88 13.92
N PRO A 224 -16.86 -13.35 12.82
CA PRO A 224 -16.75 -14.74 12.41
C PRO A 224 -15.39 -15.13 11.81
N SER A 225 -14.59 -14.15 11.39
CA SER A 225 -13.31 -14.39 10.73
C SER A 225 -12.15 -14.28 11.72
N GLU A 226 -11.35 -15.35 11.81
CA GLU A 226 -10.04 -15.38 12.47
C GLU A 226 -9.18 -14.18 12.04
N ASP A 227 -9.05 -13.96 10.72
CA ASP A 227 -8.22 -12.91 10.13
C ASP A 227 -8.70 -11.47 10.43
N GLY A 228 -9.94 -11.29 10.88
CA GLY A 228 -10.53 -9.98 11.17
C GLY A 228 -10.62 -9.62 12.65
N SER A 229 -10.07 -10.45 13.53
CA SER A 229 -10.20 -10.34 14.98
C SER A 229 -8.84 -10.18 15.67
N TYR A 230 -8.85 -9.66 16.89
CA TYR A 230 -7.64 -9.61 17.72
C TYR A 230 -7.56 -10.82 18.66
N ARG A 231 -8.68 -11.16 19.32
CA ARG A 231 -8.73 -12.21 20.34
C ARG A 231 -9.46 -13.45 19.84
N MET A 232 -8.87 -14.60 20.13
CA MET A 232 -9.50 -15.91 20.07
C MET A 232 -10.00 -16.27 21.48
N ILE A 233 -11.15 -16.95 21.52
CA ILE A 233 -11.76 -17.44 22.74
C ILE A 233 -11.94 -18.95 22.58
N ILE A 234 -11.26 -19.72 23.41
CA ILE A 234 -11.42 -21.17 23.49
C ILE A 234 -12.28 -21.46 24.71
N THR A 235 -13.44 -22.05 24.46
CA THR A 235 -14.35 -22.50 25.51
C THR A 235 -14.34 -24.02 25.53
N ILE A 236 -13.92 -24.62 26.64
CA ILE A 236 -13.85 -26.07 26.85
C ILE A 236 -14.94 -26.45 27.85
N TYR A 237 -15.79 -27.41 27.53
CA TYR A 237 -16.94 -27.76 28.36
C TYR A 237 -16.99 -29.27 28.64
N LYS A 238 -17.46 -29.65 29.84
CA LYS A 238 -17.51 -31.05 30.28
C LYS A 238 -18.84 -31.74 29.96
N GLU A 239 -19.92 -30.98 29.78
CA GLU A 239 -21.24 -31.51 29.41
C GLU A 239 -21.42 -31.66 27.89
N ALA A 240 -22.42 -32.42 27.44
CA ALA A 240 -22.61 -32.74 26.01
C ALA A 240 -23.32 -31.63 25.20
N GLU A 241 -24.05 -30.72 25.86
CA GLU A 241 -24.84 -29.68 25.21
C GLU A 241 -24.46 -28.28 25.71
N ILE A 242 -24.26 -27.35 24.77
CA ILE A 242 -24.02 -25.93 25.05
C ILE A 242 -25.38 -25.26 25.30
N PRO A 243 -25.56 -24.48 26.39
CA PRO A 243 -26.78 -23.69 26.60
C PRO A 243 -27.21 -22.90 25.36
N SER A 244 -28.50 -22.92 25.03
CA SER A 244 -29.08 -22.22 23.86
C SER A 244 -28.79 -20.71 23.86
N GLU A 245 -28.74 -20.11 25.05
CA GLU A 245 -28.46 -18.71 25.29
C GLU A 245 -27.04 -18.33 24.83
N LEU A 246 -26.08 -19.25 24.96
CA LEU A 246 -24.73 -19.05 24.42
C LEU A 246 -24.74 -19.05 22.89
N GLN A 247 -25.63 -19.80 22.23
CA GLN A 247 -25.71 -19.78 20.76
C GLN A 247 -26.14 -18.41 20.20
N GLU A 248 -27.01 -17.67 20.91
CA GLU A 248 -27.40 -16.30 20.54
C GLU A 248 -26.33 -15.25 20.85
N CYS A 249 -25.55 -15.42 21.93
CA CYS A 249 -24.43 -14.53 22.26
C CYS A 249 -23.34 -14.49 21.18
N TYR A 250 -23.21 -15.57 20.40
CA TYR A 250 -22.28 -15.66 19.27
C TYR A 250 -22.90 -15.30 17.91
N SER A 251 -24.12 -14.76 17.88
CA SER A 251 -24.75 -14.32 16.64
C SER A 251 -24.18 -12.98 16.17
N ILE A 252 -23.76 -12.93 14.91
CA ILE A 252 -23.23 -11.72 14.28
C ILE A 252 -24.36 -10.70 14.14
N LYS A 253 -24.13 -9.48 14.61
CA LYS A 253 -25.08 -8.37 14.48
C LYS A 253 -24.38 -7.20 13.83
N ASP A 254 -24.97 -6.67 12.77
CA ASP A 254 -24.48 -5.43 12.16
C ASP A 254 -24.64 -4.27 13.15
N LEU A 255 -23.59 -3.45 13.26
CA LEU A 255 -23.63 -2.24 14.06
C LEU A 255 -24.61 -1.23 13.42
N PRO A 256 -25.66 -0.77 14.12
CA PRO A 256 -26.61 0.18 13.56
C PRO A 256 -25.94 1.50 13.17
N LEU A 257 -26.33 2.07 12.03
CA LEU A 257 -25.81 3.33 11.49
C LEU A 257 -25.92 4.49 12.48
N GLU A 258 -27.00 4.54 13.27
CA GLU A 258 -27.23 5.55 14.29
C GLU A 258 -26.18 5.49 15.41
N VAL A 259 -25.84 4.28 15.86
CA VAL A 259 -24.79 4.04 16.87
C VAL A 259 -23.44 4.48 16.31
N TRP A 260 -23.18 4.21 15.03
CA TRP A 260 -21.94 4.63 14.38
C TRP A 260 -21.82 6.14 14.21
N SER A 261 -22.92 6.81 13.87
CA SER A 261 -22.99 8.27 13.79
C SER A 261 -22.67 8.93 15.14
N GLN A 262 -23.27 8.43 16.22
CA GLN A 262 -23.02 8.93 17.58
C GLN A 262 -21.57 8.72 18.02
N PHE A 263 -20.99 7.54 17.72
CA PHE A 263 -19.58 7.28 18.00
C PHE A 263 -18.65 8.25 17.26
N SER A 264 -18.93 8.50 15.97
CA SER A 264 -18.17 9.46 15.15
C SER A 264 -18.24 10.88 15.72
N HIS A 265 -19.41 11.33 16.19
CA HIS A 265 -19.55 12.63 16.85
C HIS A 265 -18.69 12.76 18.12
N LEU A 266 -18.74 11.75 19.01
CA LEU A 266 -17.92 11.74 20.23
C LEU A 266 -16.42 11.74 19.92
N TYR A 267 -16.03 11.04 18.85
CA TYR A 267 -14.66 11.05 18.36
C TYR A 267 -14.24 12.45 17.85
N TRP A 268 -15.05 13.10 17.02
CA TRP A 268 -14.72 14.43 16.51
C TRP A 268 -14.66 15.49 17.60
N ASP A 269 -15.51 15.39 18.63
CA ASP A 269 -15.43 16.21 19.84
C ASP A 269 -14.06 16.03 20.52
N LEU A 270 -13.62 14.78 20.73
CA LEU A 270 -12.31 14.47 21.32
C LEU A 270 -11.15 15.01 20.47
N ILE A 271 -11.20 14.87 19.14
CA ILE A 271 -10.19 15.44 18.24
C ILE A 271 -10.15 16.96 18.32
N THR A 272 -11.30 17.61 18.47
CA THR A 272 -11.38 19.06 18.63
C THR A 272 -10.69 19.51 19.90
N GLU A 273 -10.99 18.87 21.03
CA GLU A 273 -10.31 19.13 22.32
C GLU A 273 -8.80 18.87 22.25
N LEU A 274 -8.38 17.81 21.56
CA LEU A 274 -6.97 17.49 21.34
C LEU A 274 -6.24 18.59 20.55
N ASN A 275 -6.87 19.17 19.54
CA ASN A 275 -6.29 20.28 18.77
C ASN A 275 -6.20 21.56 19.60
N ILE A 276 -7.21 21.86 20.43
CA ILE A 276 -7.18 23.01 21.35
C ILE A 276 -6.05 22.87 22.37
N ALA A 277 -5.90 21.69 22.97
CA ALA A 277 -4.80 21.39 23.89
C ALA A 277 -3.43 21.55 23.20
N LYS A 278 -3.31 21.10 21.94
CA LYS A 278 -2.10 21.27 21.14
C LYS A 278 -1.71 22.74 20.96
N ASP A 279 -2.67 23.58 20.59
CA ASP A 279 -2.41 25.01 20.38
C ASP A 279 -1.99 25.70 21.68
N SER A 280 -2.56 25.30 22.82
CA SER A 280 -2.17 25.77 24.16
C SER A 280 -0.72 25.39 24.50
N VAL A 281 -0.30 24.13 24.28
CA VAL A 281 1.09 23.69 24.49
C VAL A 281 2.06 24.46 23.57
N ALA A 282 1.68 24.69 22.31
CA ALA A 282 2.51 25.43 21.36
C ALA A 282 2.74 26.89 21.80
N GLN A 283 1.73 27.53 22.40
CA GLN A 283 1.84 28.88 22.95
C GLN A 283 2.73 28.94 24.20
N GLU A 284 2.56 28.00 25.15
CA GLU A 284 3.42 27.92 26.35
C GLU A 284 4.90 27.70 25.97
N LEU A 285 5.16 26.80 25.01
CA LEU A 285 6.51 26.56 24.50
C LEU A 285 7.11 27.77 23.81
N GLN A 286 6.30 28.57 23.11
CA GLN A 286 6.77 29.78 22.44
C GLN A 286 7.17 30.85 23.47
N GLN A 287 6.45 30.93 24.59
CA GLN A 287 6.74 31.84 25.69
C GLN A 287 8.00 31.42 26.46
N ILE A 288 8.12 30.14 26.83
CA ILE A 288 9.32 29.58 27.48
C ILE A 288 10.56 29.76 26.60
N ASN A 289 10.47 29.50 25.30
CA ASN A 289 11.58 29.71 24.36
C ASN A 289 12.04 31.18 24.26
N LEU A 290 11.13 32.14 24.47
CA LEU A 290 11.46 33.56 24.45
C LEU A 290 12.19 33.98 25.73
N GLU A 291 11.73 33.52 26.88
CA GLU A 291 12.31 33.79 28.20
C GLU A 291 13.70 33.16 28.34
N ASP A 292 13.85 31.87 27.99
CA ASP A 292 15.14 31.17 28.05
C ASP A 292 16.16 31.75 27.06
N ARG A 293 15.73 32.22 25.88
CA ARG A 293 16.63 32.88 24.91
C ARG A 293 17.18 34.20 25.45
N GLN A 294 16.37 34.96 26.20
CA GLN A 294 16.80 36.21 26.83
C GLN A 294 17.80 35.94 27.96
N GLU A 295 17.55 34.95 28.82
CA GLU A 295 18.48 34.58 29.89
C GLU A 295 19.79 33.97 29.36
N LYS A 296 19.72 33.12 28.33
CA LYS A 296 20.91 32.56 27.68
C LYS A 296 21.81 33.65 27.10
N ASN A 297 21.23 34.69 26.51
CA ASN A 297 21.99 35.84 26.02
C ASN A 297 22.70 36.57 27.17
N LYS A 298 22.04 36.75 28.33
CA LYS A 298 22.64 37.35 29.53
C LYS A 298 23.80 36.51 30.06
N LEU A 299 23.63 35.18 30.21
CA LEU A 299 24.68 34.28 30.67
C LEU A 299 25.88 34.23 29.70
N ASN A 300 25.63 34.20 28.39
CA ASN A 300 26.70 34.23 27.39
C ASN A 300 27.50 35.53 27.45
N GLN A 301 26.84 36.67 27.66
CA GLN A 301 27.52 37.95 27.85
C GLN A 301 28.39 37.93 29.13
N TYR A 302 27.86 37.37 30.22
CA TYR A 302 28.60 37.22 31.48
C TYR A 302 29.83 36.31 31.34
N VAL A 303 29.70 35.17 30.64
CA VAL A 303 30.82 34.28 30.30
C VAL A 303 31.91 35.03 29.53
N LEU A 304 31.54 35.86 28.55
CA LEU A 304 32.49 36.64 27.77
C LEU A 304 33.24 37.66 28.64
N GLU A 305 32.54 38.34 29.53
CA GLU A 305 33.13 39.30 30.48
C GLU A 305 34.12 38.63 31.45
N MET A 306 33.77 37.46 31.99
CA MET A 306 34.67 36.71 32.88
C MET A 306 35.92 36.23 32.16
N GLN A 307 35.79 35.76 30.90
CA GLN A 307 36.94 35.37 30.09
C GLN A 307 37.90 36.54 29.84
N MET A 308 37.38 37.75 29.60
CA MET A 308 38.21 38.94 29.46
C MET A 308 38.93 39.30 30.76
N LYS A 309 38.24 39.22 31.92
CA LYS A 309 38.84 39.46 33.24
C LYS A 309 39.95 38.46 33.56
N ILE A 310 39.71 37.16 33.37
CA ILE A 310 40.73 36.11 33.56
C ILE A 310 41.94 36.37 32.67
N LYS A 311 41.73 36.71 31.39
CA LYS A 311 42.83 37.00 30.46
C LYS A 311 43.66 38.20 30.90
N GLY A 312 43.02 39.27 31.38
CA GLY A 312 43.70 40.45 31.92
C GLY A 312 44.58 40.13 33.12
N ILE A 313 43.99 39.48 34.15
CA ILE A 313 44.73 39.14 35.38
C ILE A 313 45.86 38.13 35.10
N THR A 314 45.65 37.19 34.17
CA THR A 314 46.70 36.22 33.78
C THR A 314 47.89 36.92 33.12
N ALA A 315 47.65 37.92 32.27
CA ALA A 315 48.73 38.71 31.66
C ALA A 315 49.52 39.53 32.69
N GLU A 316 48.84 40.10 33.69
CA GLU A 316 49.49 40.76 34.83
C GLU A 316 50.36 39.77 35.63
N LEU A 317 49.82 38.59 35.94
CA LEU A 317 50.53 37.52 36.65
C LEU A 317 51.80 37.09 35.93
N GLU A 318 51.78 36.94 34.59
CA GLU A 318 52.97 36.64 33.81
C GLU A 318 54.03 37.74 33.93
N GLY A 319 53.60 39.00 33.89
CA GLY A 319 54.47 40.16 34.12
C GLY A 319 55.10 40.15 35.51
N MET A 320 54.29 39.90 36.55
CA MET A 320 54.76 39.84 37.94
C MET A 320 55.69 38.64 38.18
N LYS A 321 55.40 37.46 37.62
CA LYS A 321 56.28 36.28 37.70
C LYS A 321 57.63 36.56 37.05
N LYS A 322 57.67 37.30 35.93
CA LYS A 322 58.91 37.74 35.30
C LYS A 322 59.69 38.71 36.19
N GLN A 323 59.02 39.69 36.81
CA GLN A 323 59.65 40.60 37.77
C GLN A 323 60.20 39.87 39.00
N LEU A 324 59.44 38.91 39.55
CA LEU A 324 59.87 38.08 40.66
C LEU A 324 61.14 37.30 40.32
N LYS A 325 61.23 36.74 39.10
CA LYS A 325 62.42 36.02 38.64
C LYS A 325 63.65 36.93 38.61
N ILE A 326 63.52 38.13 38.06
CA ILE A 326 64.62 39.13 38.02
C ILE A 326 65.04 39.49 39.45
N GLN A 327 64.09 39.83 40.33
CA GLN A 327 64.40 40.18 41.73
C GLN A 327 65.04 39.01 42.50
N PHE A 328 64.69 37.76 42.16
CA PHE A 328 65.26 36.58 42.76
C PHE A 328 66.70 36.31 42.28
N GLU A 329 66.98 36.51 40.98
CA GLU A 329 68.32 36.44 40.41
C GLU A 329 69.24 37.52 41.01
N GLU A 330 68.78 38.78 41.06
CA GLU A 330 69.49 39.88 41.72
C GLU A 330 69.78 39.57 43.19
N LYS A 331 68.77 39.07 43.92
CA LYS A 331 68.91 38.66 45.33
C LYS A 331 69.98 37.57 45.48
N ASN A 332 70.00 36.55 44.61
CA ASN A 332 70.96 35.46 44.69
C ASN A 332 72.38 35.94 44.39
N GLN A 333 72.54 36.83 43.40
CA GLN A 333 73.83 37.44 43.10
C GLN A 333 74.39 38.20 44.30
N ILE A 334 73.56 39.03 44.97
CA ILE A 334 73.95 39.74 46.20
C ILE A 334 74.30 38.75 47.32
N ALA A 335 73.57 37.62 47.42
CA ALA A 335 73.86 36.59 48.42
C ALA A 335 75.19 35.87 48.15
N GLU A 336 75.54 35.63 46.89
CA GLU A 336 76.83 35.06 46.48
C GLU A 336 77.98 36.05 46.76
N GLU A 337 77.82 37.32 46.38
CA GLU A 337 78.79 38.40 46.67
C GLU A 337 79.02 38.56 48.19
N LEU A 338 77.98 38.41 49.02
CA LEU A 338 78.07 38.44 50.49
C LEU A 338 78.87 37.25 51.07
N VAL A 339 78.89 36.09 50.40
CA VAL A 339 79.67 34.91 50.81
C VAL A 339 81.15 35.10 50.47
N GLU A 340 81.46 35.82 49.39
CA GLU A 340 82.83 36.10 48.94
C GLU A 340 83.49 37.26 49.73
N GLU A 341 82.79 38.37 49.99
CA GLU A 341 83.32 39.51 50.76
C GLU A 341 82.99 39.43 52.28
N LYS A 342 83.88 38.81 53.07
CA LYS A 342 83.74 38.75 54.55
C LYS A 342 83.91 40.09 55.29
N GLU A 343 84.34 41.17 54.62
CA GLU A 343 84.63 42.47 55.27
C GLU A 343 83.66 43.62 54.94
N LYS A 344 82.71 43.46 53.99
CA LYS A 344 81.62 44.43 53.72
C LYS A 344 80.27 43.96 54.25
N THR A 345 80.20 43.59 55.52
CA THR A 345 79.09 42.76 56.03
C THR A 345 77.82 43.49 56.47
N ALA A 346 77.74 44.82 56.46
CA ALA A 346 76.55 45.56 56.95
C ALA A 346 75.61 46.01 55.82
N ASP A 347 76.09 46.84 54.89
CA ASP A 347 75.24 47.45 53.85
C ASP A 347 74.62 46.42 52.89
N LEU A 348 75.41 45.44 52.44
CA LEU A 348 74.91 44.34 51.59
C LEU A 348 73.90 43.44 52.32
N LYS A 349 73.99 43.31 53.65
CA LYS A 349 72.98 42.57 54.44
C LYS A 349 71.66 43.33 54.51
N ASP A 350 71.72 44.65 54.66
CA ASP A 350 70.52 45.49 54.68
C ASP A 350 69.84 45.50 53.30
N GLU A 351 70.60 45.60 52.22
CA GLU A 351 70.07 45.51 50.85
C GLU A 351 69.48 44.12 50.56
N LEU A 352 70.17 43.04 50.94
CA LEU A 352 69.65 41.68 50.84
C LEU A 352 68.37 41.50 51.67
N MET A 353 68.28 42.10 52.86
CA MET A 353 67.08 42.05 53.70
C MET A 353 65.91 42.81 53.04
N GLN A 354 66.16 43.96 52.43
CA GLN A 354 65.15 44.71 51.69
C GLN A 354 64.66 43.95 50.44
N LYS A 355 65.57 43.35 49.66
CA LYS A 355 65.23 42.50 48.50
C LYS A 355 64.47 41.25 48.93
N ASN A 356 64.84 40.63 50.06
CA ASN A 356 64.10 39.51 50.65
C ASN A 356 62.66 39.89 50.97
N LYS A 357 62.44 41.05 51.62
CA LYS A 357 61.09 41.55 51.91
C LYS A 357 60.31 41.81 50.62
N ARG A 358 60.94 42.38 49.59
CA ARG A 358 60.27 42.65 48.31
C ARG A 358 59.90 41.38 47.55
N VAL A 359 60.78 40.38 47.52
CA VAL A 359 60.50 39.05 46.92
C VAL A 359 59.38 38.34 47.69
N ALA A 360 59.40 38.38 49.03
CA ALA A 360 58.32 37.80 49.85
C ALA A 360 56.97 38.46 49.52
N HIS A 361 56.92 39.78 49.52
CA HIS A 361 55.71 40.52 49.20
C HIS A 361 55.18 40.27 47.77
N LEU A 362 56.06 40.22 46.76
CA LEU A 362 55.67 39.87 45.39
C LEU A 362 55.15 38.43 45.28
N LYS A 363 55.69 37.48 46.06
CA LYS A 363 55.16 36.12 46.12
C LYS A 363 53.76 36.09 46.71
N ASP A 364 53.52 36.85 47.77
CA ASP A 364 52.21 36.94 48.41
C ASP A 364 51.16 37.55 47.45
N GLU A 365 51.50 38.64 46.74
CA GLU A 365 50.59 39.24 45.74
C GLU A 365 50.33 38.32 44.54
N ILE A 366 51.35 37.58 44.06
CA ILE A 366 51.17 36.59 43.00
C ILE A 366 50.26 35.47 43.46
N MET A 367 50.42 34.98 44.69
CA MET A 367 49.59 33.93 45.27
C MET A 367 48.12 34.37 45.37
N GLU A 368 47.86 35.58 45.86
CA GLU A 368 46.51 36.16 45.95
C GLU A 368 45.85 36.29 44.56
N LYS A 369 46.60 36.76 43.55
CA LYS A 369 46.08 36.87 42.18
C LYS A 369 45.89 35.50 41.50
N ASP A 370 46.78 34.53 41.74
CA ASP A 370 46.64 33.15 41.22
C ASP A 370 45.39 32.48 41.83
N GLU A 371 45.13 32.66 43.14
CA GLU A 371 43.92 32.20 43.82
C GLU A 371 42.67 32.86 43.23
N ARG A 372 42.71 34.18 42.98
CA ARG A 372 41.60 34.89 42.36
C ARG A 372 41.29 34.42 40.93
N VAL A 373 42.31 34.03 40.16
CA VAL A 373 42.11 33.44 38.82
C VAL A 373 41.52 32.04 38.92
N ALA A 374 41.88 31.24 39.93
CA ALA A 374 41.28 29.95 40.17
C ALA A 374 39.78 30.08 40.49
N ASP A 375 39.41 30.98 41.40
CA ASP A 375 38.00 31.26 41.74
C ASP A 375 37.15 31.64 40.52
N LEU A 376 37.67 32.55 39.68
CA LEU A 376 36.97 33.00 38.47
C LEU A 376 36.84 31.89 37.42
N LYS A 377 37.81 30.97 37.34
CA LYS A 377 37.72 29.80 36.46
C LYS A 377 36.68 28.81 36.95
N ASP A 378 36.59 28.58 38.25
CA ASP A 378 35.56 27.72 38.85
C ASP A 378 34.16 28.31 38.64
N GLU A 379 34.01 29.62 38.81
CA GLU A 379 32.75 30.33 38.51
C GLU A 379 32.38 30.22 37.02
N LEU A 380 33.36 30.36 36.12
CA LEU A 380 33.19 30.16 34.68
C LEU A 380 32.72 28.75 34.33
N GLU A 381 33.27 27.72 34.95
CA GLU A 381 32.83 26.34 34.72
C GLU A 381 31.40 26.11 35.21
N ARG A 382 31.03 26.65 36.38
CA ARG A 382 29.65 26.57 36.89
C ARG A 382 28.65 27.25 35.95
N THR A 383 28.96 28.46 35.46
CA THR A 383 28.09 29.17 34.50
C THR A 383 27.99 28.42 33.17
N ARG A 384 29.07 27.78 32.70
CA ARG A 384 29.04 26.93 31.49
C ARG A 384 28.20 25.67 31.69
N ALA A 385 28.26 25.05 32.86
CA ALA A 385 27.41 23.89 33.18
C ALA A 385 25.92 24.28 33.14
N GLN A 386 25.55 25.44 33.69
CA GLN A 386 24.18 25.97 33.63
C GLN A 386 23.71 26.22 32.18
N LEU A 387 24.61 26.71 31.29
CA LEU A 387 24.31 26.85 29.87
C LEU A 387 24.05 25.51 29.18
N ILE A 388 24.84 24.47 29.49
CA ILE A 388 24.68 23.13 28.93
C ILE A 388 23.37 22.48 29.41
N GLU A 389 23.04 22.63 30.69
CA GLU A 389 21.79 22.12 31.26
C GLU A 389 20.56 22.78 30.61
N ARG A 390 20.61 24.10 30.40
CA ARG A 390 19.55 24.81 29.67
C ARG A 390 19.45 24.37 28.20
N ASP A 391 20.57 24.10 27.54
CA ASP A 391 20.55 23.56 26.17
C ASP A 391 19.91 22.17 26.11
N ARG A 392 20.16 21.31 27.11
CA ARG A 392 19.46 20.03 27.23
C ARG A 392 17.96 20.19 27.48
N ASN A 393 17.55 21.14 28.31
CA ASN A 393 16.12 21.41 28.55
C ASN A 393 15.42 21.93 27.29
N ILE A 394 16.06 22.81 26.51
CA ILE A 394 15.52 23.26 25.22
C ILE A 394 15.45 22.11 24.22
N GLU A 395 16.46 21.25 24.16
CA GLU A 395 16.46 20.07 23.29
C GLU A 395 15.37 19.08 23.69
N TYR A 396 15.14 18.88 24.99
CA TYR A 396 14.04 18.09 25.54
C TYR A 396 12.66 18.69 25.20
N LEU A 397 12.48 20.02 25.35
CA LEU A 397 11.24 20.71 24.99
C LEU A 397 11.00 20.70 23.48
N ARG A 398 12.04 20.85 22.66
CA ARG A 398 11.96 20.69 21.21
C ARG A 398 11.63 19.27 20.81
N HIS A 399 12.24 18.28 21.44
CA HIS A 399 11.93 16.87 21.23
C HIS A 399 10.47 16.60 21.60
N THR A 400 9.99 17.13 22.73
CA THR A 400 8.59 17.03 23.18
C THR A 400 7.63 17.72 22.20
N GLN A 401 7.97 18.90 21.69
CA GLN A 401 7.20 19.60 20.66
C GLN A 401 7.19 18.84 19.34
N GLN A 402 8.32 18.28 18.93
CA GLN A 402 8.45 17.48 17.73
C GLN A 402 7.66 16.17 17.86
N LEU A 403 7.60 15.57 19.05
CA LEU A 403 6.73 14.46 19.37
C LEU A 403 5.25 14.88 19.33
N TYR A 404 4.86 16.00 19.93
CA TYR A 404 3.48 16.54 19.84
C TYR A 404 3.06 16.84 18.41
N ASP A 405 3.95 17.42 17.60
CA ASP A 405 3.71 17.68 16.18
C ASP A 405 3.68 16.40 15.37
N GLN A 406 4.46 15.37 15.71
CA GLN A 406 4.39 14.04 15.08
C GLN A 406 3.23 13.17 15.56
N SER A 407 2.67 13.47 16.73
CA SER A 407 1.57 12.73 17.35
C SER A 407 0.20 13.27 16.88
N THR A 408 0.11 14.60 16.72
CA THR A 408 -1.07 15.29 16.15
C THR A 408 -0.97 15.57 14.65
N SER A 409 0.22 15.60 14.04
CA SER A 409 0.36 15.36 12.60
C SER A 409 0.46 13.85 12.38
N TRP A 410 -0.72 13.26 12.20
CA TRP A 410 -0.88 12.03 11.44
C TRP A 410 -0.32 10.76 12.10
N LYS A 411 -0.85 10.34 13.27
CA LYS A 411 -0.54 8.98 13.80
C LYS A 411 -1.50 8.36 14.85
N ILE A 412 -2.62 8.99 15.22
CA ILE A 412 -3.71 8.33 16.00
C ILE A 412 -4.65 7.50 15.09
N THR A 413 -4.60 7.67 13.77
CA THR A 413 -5.46 6.96 12.80
C THR A 413 -4.80 5.76 12.13
N ARG A 414 -3.60 5.38 12.57
CA ARG A 414 -2.85 4.23 12.01
C ARG A 414 -3.54 2.87 12.07
N PRO A 415 -4.61 2.65 12.86
CA PRO A 415 -5.22 1.35 12.93
C PRO A 415 -5.96 0.78 11.72
N LEU A 416 -6.20 1.62 10.73
CA LEU A 416 -6.84 1.21 9.48
C LEU A 416 -5.82 0.83 8.40
N ARG A 417 -4.54 0.77 8.75
CA ARG A 417 -3.43 0.76 7.79
C ARG A 417 -2.69 -0.57 7.70
N TYR A 418 -3.02 -1.53 8.56
CA TYR A 418 -2.33 -2.81 8.65
C TYR A 418 -3.16 -4.00 8.15
N MET A 419 -4.40 -3.78 7.68
CA MET A 419 -5.14 -4.67 6.77
C MET A 419 -4.46 -4.86 5.39
N GLY A 420 -3.32 -4.22 5.15
CA GLY A 420 -2.64 -4.17 3.85
C GLY A 420 -1.57 -5.24 3.65
N ALA A 421 -0.35 -5.08 4.18
CA ALA A 421 0.73 -5.98 3.78
C ALA A 421 1.84 -6.20 4.79
N LYS A 422 2.28 -7.47 4.80
CA LYS A 422 3.67 -7.82 4.48
C LYS A 422 3.81 -9.32 4.23
N ALA A 423 4.12 -9.72 3.00
CA ALA A 423 4.99 -10.88 2.79
C ALA A 423 5.63 -10.83 1.39
N LYS A 424 6.92 -10.46 1.32
CA LYS A 424 7.90 -11.09 0.43
C LYS A 424 9.32 -10.65 0.82
N LEU A 425 10.19 -11.62 1.14
CA LEU A 425 11.64 -11.70 0.89
C LEU A 425 12.17 -12.95 1.65
N VAL A 426 13.04 -13.85 1.17
CA VAL A 426 13.76 -14.10 -0.09
C VAL A 426 14.37 -15.52 -0.03
N LYS A 427 14.54 -16.17 -1.20
CA LYS A 427 15.21 -17.48 -1.43
C LYS A 427 16.76 -17.41 -1.32
N LYS A 428 17.41 -18.53 -0.96
CA LYS A 428 18.83 -18.83 -1.25
C LYS A 428 19.00 -20.27 -1.75
N VAL A 429 19.77 -20.46 -2.84
CA VAL A 429 20.42 -21.72 -3.24
C VAL A 429 21.78 -21.37 -3.87
N PRO A 430 22.83 -22.17 -3.64
CA PRO A 430 23.86 -22.25 -4.68
C PRO A 430 24.47 -23.66 -4.92
N LYS A 431 25.09 -23.76 -6.11
CA LYS A 431 26.21 -24.62 -6.57
C LYS A 431 25.87 -25.83 -7.47
N ARG A 432 26.00 -25.66 -8.80
CA ARG A 432 26.43 -26.71 -9.74
C ARG A 432 27.29 -26.14 -10.88
N ALA A 433 28.59 -25.98 -10.62
CA ALA A 433 29.62 -25.72 -11.64
C ALA A 433 30.59 -26.91 -11.65
N ALA A 434 30.20 -27.99 -12.32
CA ALA A 434 31.08 -29.11 -12.67
C ALA A 434 30.58 -29.93 -13.88
N LYS A 435 29.29 -29.85 -14.25
CA LYS A 435 28.74 -30.54 -15.45
C LYS A 435 28.87 -29.78 -16.78
N LYS A 436 29.12 -28.46 -16.77
CA LYS A 436 29.09 -27.63 -18.00
C LYS A 436 30.24 -27.91 -18.98
N ALA A 437 31.38 -28.45 -18.54
CA ALA A 437 32.54 -28.64 -19.41
C ALA A 437 32.41 -29.83 -20.39
N VAL A 438 31.68 -30.89 -20.02
CA VAL A 438 31.50 -32.09 -20.87
C VAL A 438 30.47 -31.86 -21.98
N VAL A 439 29.39 -31.14 -21.68
CA VAL A 439 28.29 -30.87 -22.64
C VAL A 439 28.75 -29.98 -23.79
N VAL A 440 29.62 -29.00 -23.53
CA VAL A 440 30.13 -28.06 -24.54
C VAL A 440 30.93 -28.76 -25.64
N MET A 441 31.67 -29.83 -25.32
CA MET A 441 32.44 -30.59 -26.32
C MET A 441 31.56 -31.45 -27.24
N GLU A 442 30.45 -32.01 -26.74
CA GLU A 442 29.50 -32.77 -27.58
C GLU A 442 28.78 -31.86 -28.59
N HIS A 443 28.44 -30.62 -28.22
CA HIS A 443 27.75 -29.65 -29.08
C HIS A 443 28.60 -29.17 -30.28
N LEU A 444 29.93 -29.18 -30.14
CA LEU A 444 30.86 -28.75 -31.19
C LEU A 444 31.02 -29.78 -32.31
N LYS A 445 30.79 -31.07 -32.02
CA LYS A 445 30.96 -32.19 -32.97
C LYS A 445 29.65 -32.63 -33.64
N ALA A 446 28.51 -32.11 -33.22
CA ALA A 446 27.20 -32.52 -33.71
C ALA A 446 26.91 -32.01 -35.13
N LYS A 447 26.30 -32.87 -35.94
CA LYS A 447 25.73 -32.52 -37.24
C LYS A 447 24.50 -31.64 -37.00
N LYS A 448 24.57 -30.37 -37.39
CA LYS A 448 23.55 -29.36 -37.11
C LYS A 448 23.28 -28.47 -38.30
N VAL A 449 22.07 -27.93 -38.33
CA VAL A 449 21.62 -26.89 -39.26
C VAL A 449 21.19 -25.65 -38.47
N HIS A 450 21.42 -24.47 -39.03
CA HIS A 450 21.05 -23.19 -38.40
C HIS A 450 19.72 -22.64 -38.91
N LYS A 451 19.37 -23.02 -40.14
CA LYS A 451 18.12 -22.74 -40.82
C LYS A 451 17.46 -24.05 -41.21
N LEU A 452 16.14 -24.11 -41.15
CA LEU A 452 15.42 -25.36 -41.46
C LEU A 452 15.57 -25.72 -42.94
N THR A 453 15.65 -24.70 -43.80
CA THR A 453 15.93 -24.82 -45.25
C THR A 453 17.26 -25.51 -45.57
N GLU A 454 18.26 -25.49 -44.67
CA GLU A 454 19.54 -26.17 -44.89
C GLU A 454 19.39 -27.71 -44.93
N LEU A 455 18.30 -28.26 -44.35
CA LEU A 455 17.99 -29.69 -44.42
C LEU A 455 17.88 -30.17 -45.88
N LEU A 456 17.39 -29.30 -46.78
CA LEU A 456 17.20 -29.60 -48.19
C LEU A 456 18.52 -29.71 -48.98
N THR A 457 19.64 -29.26 -48.39
CA THR A 457 20.97 -29.40 -49.01
C THR A 457 21.62 -30.77 -48.75
N MET A 458 21.01 -31.58 -47.89
CA MET A 458 21.51 -32.89 -47.54
C MET A 458 21.13 -33.95 -48.59
N ASP A 459 21.88 -35.05 -48.62
CA ASP A 459 21.45 -36.23 -49.37
C ASP A 459 20.28 -36.91 -48.65
N LEU A 460 19.07 -36.61 -49.13
CA LEU A 460 17.81 -37.13 -48.60
C LEU A 460 17.35 -38.41 -49.30
N ASN A 461 18.04 -38.88 -50.34
CA ASN A 461 17.59 -40.05 -51.12
C ASN A 461 17.57 -41.34 -50.30
N LYS A 462 18.47 -41.45 -49.31
CA LYS A 462 18.60 -42.62 -48.44
C LYS A 462 17.52 -42.78 -47.37
N TYR A 463 16.61 -41.81 -47.23
CA TYR A 463 15.55 -41.85 -46.21
C TYR A 463 14.17 -41.89 -46.88
N SER A 464 13.30 -42.79 -46.44
CA SER A 464 11.90 -42.82 -46.87
C SER A 464 11.04 -41.85 -46.07
N THR A 465 11.44 -41.61 -44.81
CA THR A 465 10.66 -40.85 -43.82
C THR A 465 11.51 -39.75 -43.19
N ILE A 466 10.97 -38.53 -43.18
CA ILE A 466 11.56 -37.40 -42.46
C ILE A 466 10.64 -37.07 -41.29
N SER A 467 11.19 -37.13 -40.09
CA SER A 467 10.46 -36.79 -38.87
C SER A 467 10.92 -35.45 -38.29
N PHE A 468 9.97 -34.65 -37.81
CA PHE A 468 10.22 -33.34 -37.24
C PHE A 468 9.76 -33.28 -35.79
N ASP A 469 10.52 -32.63 -34.93
CA ASP A 469 9.95 -32.08 -33.72
C ASP A 469 8.98 -30.94 -34.07
N MET A 470 7.99 -30.71 -33.20
CA MET A 470 6.96 -29.69 -33.43
C MET A 470 7.38 -28.31 -32.91
N PHE A 471 7.67 -28.20 -31.61
CA PHE A 471 7.84 -26.91 -30.95
C PHE A 471 9.28 -26.41 -31.08
N ASP A 472 9.46 -25.10 -31.23
CA ASP A 472 10.78 -24.51 -31.51
C ASP A 472 11.48 -25.03 -32.79
N THR A 473 10.76 -25.82 -33.61
CA THR A 473 11.21 -26.43 -34.87
C THR A 473 10.25 -26.08 -36.01
N LEU A 474 9.00 -26.58 -35.99
CA LEU A 474 7.97 -26.25 -37.00
C LEU A 474 7.10 -25.06 -36.59
N VAL A 475 6.85 -24.90 -35.28
CA VAL A 475 6.09 -23.78 -34.72
C VAL A 475 6.88 -23.08 -33.63
N PHE A 476 6.73 -21.76 -33.55
CA PHE A 476 7.36 -20.90 -32.55
C PHE A 476 6.30 -20.34 -31.59
N ARG A 477 6.74 -20.05 -30.36
CA ARG A 477 5.90 -19.41 -29.34
C ARG A 477 6.20 -17.94 -29.22
N THR A 478 5.17 -17.11 -29.07
CA THR A 478 5.28 -15.68 -28.72
C THR A 478 5.58 -15.43 -27.24
N VAL A 479 5.50 -16.46 -26.39
CA VAL A 479 5.73 -16.39 -24.94
C VAL A 479 6.97 -17.17 -24.51
N GLU A 480 7.65 -16.69 -23.46
CA GLU A 480 8.77 -17.40 -22.82
C GLU A 480 8.83 -17.04 -21.31
N PRO A 481 8.82 -18.03 -20.40
CA PRO A 481 8.83 -19.47 -20.67
C PRO A 481 7.42 -20.02 -21.02
N PRO A 482 7.30 -21.18 -21.72
CA PRO A 482 6.00 -21.74 -22.15
C PRO A 482 4.99 -21.95 -21.01
N GLU A 483 5.47 -22.22 -19.80
CA GLU A 483 4.68 -22.42 -18.57
C GLU A 483 3.85 -21.20 -18.18
N LEU A 484 4.07 -20.03 -18.81
CA LEU A 484 3.18 -18.88 -18.66
C LEU A 484 1.74 -19.23 -19.04
N VAL A 485 1.50 -20.12 -20.00
CA VAL A 485 0.15 -20.58 -20.34
C VAL A 485 -0.53 -21.26 -19.15
N HIS A 486 0.21 -22.06 -18.38
CA HIS A 486 -0.32 -22.71 -17.16
C HIS A 486 -0.72 -21.70 -16.09
N LYS A 487 0.02 -20.59 -15.98
CA LYS A 487 -0.36 -19.48 -15.09
C LYS A 487 -1.68 -18.86 -15.52
N LEU A 488 -1.93 -18.71 -16.82
CA LEU A 488 -3.23 -18.24 -17.34
C LEU A 488 -4.36 -19.17 -16.97
N THR A 489 -4.15 -20.48 -17.15
CA THR A 489 -5.15 -21.47 -16.75
C THR A 489 -5.40 -21.38 -15.24
N ALA A 490 -4.36 -21.20 -14.42
CA ALA A 490 -4.52 -21.04 -12.98
C ALA A 490 -5.32 -19.78 -12.60
N GLU A 491 -5.08 -18.64 -13.29
CA GLU A 491 -5.88 -17.41 -13.11
C GLU A 491 -7.34 -17.62 -13.54
N PHE A 492 -7.57 -18.37 -14.62
CA PHE A 492 -8.91 -18.71 -15.09
C PHE A 492 -9.67 -19.61 -14.11
N ILE A 493 -9.01 -20.67 -13.61
CA ILE A 493 -9.55 -21.56 -12.58
C ILE A 493 -9.86 -20.78 -11.30
N TYR A 494 -8.96 -19.89 -10.87
CA TYR A 494 -9.20 -19.03 -9.72
C TYR A 494 -10.50 -18.23 -9.89
N ASN A 495 -10.74 -17.65 -11.06
CA ASN A 495 -11.97 -16.92 -11.33
C ASN A 495 -13.23 -17.81 -11.28
N ILE A 496 -13.14 -19.06 -11.74
CA ILE A 496 -14.24 -20.03 -11.60
C ILE A 496 -14.49 -20.36 -10.12
N LEU A 497 -13.44 -20.69 -9.36
CA LEU A 497 -13.51 -21.01 -7.94
C LEU A 497 -14.13 -19.86 -7.12
N VAL A 498 -13.71 -18.62 -7.39
CA VAL A 498 -14.27 -17.40 -6.78
C VAL A 498 -15.76 -17.23 -7.11
N ARG A 499 -16.20 -17.61 -8.33
CA ARG A 499 -17.61 -17.55 -8.71
C ARG A 499 -18.46 -18.55 -7.94
N GLU A 500 -17.91 -19.73 -7.67
CA GLU A 500 -18.52 -20.85 -6.92
C GLU A 500 -18.42 -20.69 -5.39
N GLY A 501 -17.78 -19.64 -4.89
CA GLY A 501 -17.70 -19.36 -3.44
C GLY A 501 -16.46 -19.92 -2.75
N VAL A 502 -15.47 -20.41 -3.51
CA VAL A 502 -14.20 -20.91 -2.98
C VAL A 502 -13.17 -19.79 -2.94
N TYR A 503 -12.91 -19.24 -1.74
CA TYR A 503 -12.05 -18.06 -1.56
C TYR A 503 -10.70 -18.33 -0.89
N HIS A 504 -10.43 -19.58 -0.50
CA HIS A 504 -9.25 -19.94 0.32
C HIS A 504 -7.99 -20.26 -0.51
N LEU A 505 -8.11 -20.39 -1.83
CA LEU A 505 -7.00 -20.69 -2.74
C LEU A 505 -6.60 -19.47 -3.54
N ASN A 506 -5.30 -19.21 -3.67
CA ASN A 506 -4.76 -18.21 -4.59
C ASN A 506 -4.16 -18.84 -5.86
N VAL A 507 -3.87 -18.01 -6.86
CA VAL A 507 -3.32 -18.43 -8.17
C VAL A 507 -2.03 -19.24 -8.04
N ASP A 508 -1.13 -18.87 -7.12
CA ASP A 508 0.13 -19.59 -6.92
C ASP A 508 -0.14 -21.00 -6.33
N GLN A 509 -1.09 -21.14 -5.40
CA GLN A 509 -1.49 -22.44 -4.85
C GLN A 509 -2.15 -23.32 -5.91
N ILE A 510 -3.01 -22.74 -6.75
CA ILE A 510 -3.65 -23.41 -7.88
C ILE A 510 -2.56 -23.93 -8.82
N LEU A 511 -1.64 -23.05 -9.26
CA LEU A 511 -0.54 -23.41 -10.14
C LEU A 511 0.39 -24.47 -9.54
N ASN A 512 0.73 -24.38 -8.24
CA ASN A 512 1.55 -25.40 -7.57
C ASN A 512 0.84 -26.76 -7.52
N THR A 513 -0.48 -26.77 -7.29
CA THR A 513 -1.28 -28.00 -7.27
C THR A 513 -1.21 -28.71 -8.62
N ARG A 514 -1.23 -27.97 -9.75
CA ARG A 514 -1.00 -28.54 -11.09
C ARG A 514 0.33 -29.27 -11.18
N TYR A 515 1.42 -28.62 -10.79
CA TYR A 515 2.76 -29.21 -10.89
C TYR A 515 2.94 -30.43 -9.97
N GLU A 516 2.34 -30.41 -8.79
CA GLU A 516 2.31 -31.55 -7.88
C GLU A 516 1.59 -32.75 -8.52
N LEU A 517 0.42 -32.54 -9.12
CA LEU A 517 -0.35 -33.61 -9.76
C LEU A 517 0.32 -34.13 -11.04
N GLU A 518 0.92 -33.25 -11.83
CA GLU A 518 1.73 -33.64 -12.99
C GLU A 518 2.90 -34.55 -12.55
N TRP A 519 3.54 -34.23 -11.43
CA TRP A 519 4.60 -35.07 -10.86
C TRP A 519 4.08 -36.42 -10.36
N VAL A 520 2.91 -36.45 -9.72
CA VAL A 520 2.26 -37.69 -9.26
C VAL A 520 1.99 -38.61 -10.45
N LEU A 521 1.32 -38.12 -11.50
CA LEU A 521 0.99 -38.90 -12.69
C LEU A 521 2.24 -39.43 -13.39
N ARG A 522 3.27 -38.60 -13.54
CA ARG A 522 4.57 -39.05 -14.09
C ARG A 522 5.20 -40.15 -13.26
N SER A 523 5.17 -40.03 -11.93
CA SER A 523 5.75 -41.02 -11.01
C SER A 523 5.03 -42.37 -11.10
N GLU A 524 3.71 -42.37 -11.29
CA GLU A 524 2.93 -43.58 -11.49
C GLU A 524 3.31 -44.32 -12.79
N GLN A 525 3.53 -43.59 -13.89
CA GLN A 525 3.98 -44.18 -15.15
C GLN A 525 5.38 -44.78 -15.04
N LEU A 526 6.29 -44.10 -14.34
CA LEU A 526 7.62 -44.64 -14.07
C LEU A 526 7.56 -45.95 -13.27
N ASN A 527 6.69 -46.03 -12.26
CA ASN A 527 6.49 -47.25 -11.47
C ASN A 527 5.92 -48.41 -12.31
N LYS A 528 5.22 -48.12 -13.41
CA LYS A 528 4.75 -49.10 -14.41
C LYS A 528 5.83 -49.47 -15.44
N GLY A 529 7.05 -48.94 -15.32
CA GLY A 529 8.17 -49.18 -16.25
C GLY A 529 8.13 -48.36 -17.55
N LEU A 530 7.21 -47.40 -17.65
CA LEU A 530 7.02 -46.53 -18.81
C LEU A 530 7.89 -45.26 -18.69
N ASP A 531 7.77 -44.33 -19.64
CA ASP A 531 8.44 -43.01 -19.54
C ASP A 531 7.66 -42.07 -18.61
N LEU A 532 8.33 -40.99 -18.16
CA LEU A 532 7.77 -39.95 -17.28
C LEU A 532 6.77 -39.04 -18.04
N GLU A 533 5.69 -39.62 -18.55
CA GLU A 533 4.64 -38.93 -19.30
C GLU A 533 3.43 -38.59 -18.43
N CYS A 534 2.69 -37.55 -18.84
CA CYS A 534 1.45 -37.12 -18.19
C CYS A 534 0.41 -36.81 -19.26
N CYS A 535 -0.77 -37.42 -19.17
CA CYS A 535 -1.91 -37.14 -20.04
C CYS A 535 -2.63 -35.87 -19.58
N PHE A 536 -2.93 -34.96 -20.51
CA PHE A 536 -3.63 -33.70 -20.22
C PHE A 536 -5.04 -33.91 -19.64
N ASN A 537 -5.80 -34.86 -20.19
CA ASN A 537 -7.18 -35.11 -19.76
C ASN A 537 -7.22 -35.66 -18.32
N ASP A 538 -6.40 -36.67 -18.03
CA ASP A 538 -6.28 -37.25 -16.68
C ASP A 538 -5.84 -36.19 -15.66
N LEU A 539 -4.88 -35.34 -16.05
CA LEU A 539 -4.39 -34.25 -15.22
C LEU A 539 -5.49 -33.24 -14.91
N MET A 540 -6.27 -32.81 -15.89
CA MET A 540 -7.27 -31.76 -15.70
C MET A 540 -8.43 -32.17 -14.79
N GLU A 541 -8.87 -33.43 -14.88
CA GLU A 541 -9.91 -33.97 -14.00
C GLU A 541 -9.42 -34.07 -12.54
N LEU A 542 -8.24 -34.66 -12.33
CA LEU A 542 -7.61 -34.72 -11.00
C LEU A 542 -7.33 -33.33 -10.44
N TYR A 543 -6.90 -32.42 -11.30
CA TYR A 543 -6.54 -31.06 -10.92
C TYR A 543 -7.73 -30.27 -10.40
N LEU A 544 -8.85 -30.29 -11.11
CA LEU A 544 -10.05 -29.58 -10.69
C LEU A 544 -10.66 -30.22 -9.43
N ASN A 545 -10.80 -31.55 -9.40
CA ASN A 545 -11.36 -32.24 -8.23
C ASN A 545 -10.53 -32.00 -6.97
N ARG A 546 -9.19 -31.91 -7.08
CA ARG A 546 -8.30 -31.61 -5.95
C ARG A 546 -8.51 -30.19 -5.38
N LEU A 547 -8.83 -29.21 -6.23
CA LEU A 547 -8.94 -27.81 -5.80
C LEU A 547 -10.27 -27.50 -5.09
N ASN A 548 -11.37 -28.18 -5.44
CA ASN A 548 -12.68 -27.90 -4.84
C ASN A 548 -13.08 -28.90 -3.74
N GLY A 549 -12.42 -30.05 -3.64
CA GLY A 549 -12.76 -31.09 -2.65
C GLY A 549 -14.03 -31.88 -2.98
N GLU A 550 -14.81 -31.43 -3.97
CA GLU A 550 -15.97 -32.09 -4.57
C GLU A 550 -15.78 -32.24 -6.09
N GLU A 551 -16.56 -33.13 -6.73
CA GLU A 551 -16.56 -33.29 -8.19
C GLU A 551 -17.03 -32.01 -8.88
N PHE A 552 -16.18 -31.45 -9.74
CA PHE A 552 -16.59 -30.35 -10.63
C PHE A 552 -17.59 -30.86 -11.66
N SER A 553 -18.56 -30.03 -12.03
CA SER A 553 -19.44 -30.35 -13.15
C SER A 553 -18.63 -30.53 -14.45
N ASP A 554 -19.04 -31.48 -15.29
CA ASP A 554 -18.44 -31.73 -16.62
C ASP A 554 -18.30 -30.47 -17.48
N LYS A 555 -19.23 -29.52 -17.28
CA LYS A 555 -19.20 -28.21 -17.94
C LYS A 555 -17.92 -27.44 -17.61
N TYR A 556 -17.55 -27.34 -16.34
CA TYR A 556 -16.36 -26.59 -15.91
C TYR A 556 -15.06 -27.27 -16.33
N ILE A 557 -15.01 -28.60 -16.25
CA ILE A 557 -13.87 -29.38 -16.72
C ILE A 557 -13.63 -29.10 -18.21
N LYS A 558 -14.69 -29.14 -19.02
CA LYS A 558 -14.62 -28.81 -20.44
C LYS A 558 -14.20 -27.37 -20.69
N GLU A 559 -14.72 -26.42 -19.92
CA GLU A 559 -14.41 -24.99 -20.05
C GLU A 559 -12.92 -24.70 -19.76
N VAL A 560 -12.37 -25.27 -18.69
CA VAL A 560 -10.95 -25.11 -18.33
C VAL A 560 -10.03 -25.79 -19.34
N LYS A 561 -10.36 -27.01 -19.79
CA LYS A 561 -9.62 -27.73 -20.83
C LYS A 561 -9.54 -26.89 -22.11
N GLU A 562 -10.68 -26.39 -22.57
CA GLU A 562 -10.76 -25.58 -23.79
C GLU A 562 -10.08 -24.22 -23.62
N PHE A 563 -10.06 -23.64 -22.41
CA PHE A 563 -9.30 -22.42 -22.12
C PHE A 563 -7.79 -22.62 -22.27
N GLU A 564 -7.21 -23.68 -21.69
CA GLU A 564 -5.76 -23.94 -21.82
C GLU A 564 -5.37 -24.23 -23.27
N VAL A 565 -6.18 -25.03 -23.98
CA VAL A 565 -5.97 -25.33 -25.41
C VAL A 565 -6.01 -24.06 -26.26
N ASN A 566 -7.02 -23.20 -26.07
CA ASN A 566 -7.11 -21.94 -26.81
C ASN A 566 -5.99 -20.96 -26.45
N SER A 567 -5.53 -20.99 -25.19
CA SER A 567 -4.38 -20.21 -24.76
C SER A 567 -3.11 -20.66 -25.47
N GLU A 568 -2.85 -21.97 -25.57
CA GLU A 568 -1.74 -22.51 -26.37
C GLU A 568 -1.85 -22.15 -27.86
N LEU A 569 -3.03 -22.34 -28.47
CA LEU A 569 -3.26 -21.96 -29.88
C LEU A 569 -2.97 -20.48 -30.14
N SER A 570 -3.28 -19.61 -29.17
CA SER A 570 -3.14 -18.16 -29.33
C SER A 570 -1.68 -17.68 -29.31
N VAL A 571 -0.77 -18.44 -28.70
CA VAL A 571 0.65 -18.06 -28.56
C VAL A 571 1.55 -18.77 -29.58
N LEU A 572 1.01 -19.69 -30.37
CA LEU A 572 1.74 -20.47 -31.36
C LEU A 572 1.57 -19.89 -32.76
N TYR A 573 2.69 -19.82 -33.49
CA TYR A 573 2.71 -19.39 -34.88
C TYR A 573 3.75 -20.18 -35.68
N THR A 574 3.56 -20.23 -36.99
CA THR A 574 4.38 -21.00 -37.92
C THR A 574 5.83 -20.51 -37.94
N ASN A 575 6.82 -21.41 -37.89
CA ASN A 575 8.18 -21.08 -38.27
C ASN A 575 8.18 -20.64 -39.74
N PRO A 576 8.66 -19.43 -40.10
CA PRO A 576 8.62 -18.93 -41.47
C PRO A 576 9.25 -19.85 -42.52
N GLU A 577 10.19 -20.71 -42.12
CA GLU A 577 10.85 -21.68 -43.01
C GLU A 577 10.13 -23.03 -43.11
N ALA A 578 9.22 -23.35 -42.17
CA ALA A 578 8.61 -24.67 -42.08
C ALA A 578 7.79 -25.02 -43.32
N LEU A 579 6.91 -24.11 -43.74
CA LEU A 579 6.01 -24.37 -44.87
C LEU A 579 6.79 -24.72 -46.15
N GLU A 580 7.80 -23.93 -46.49
CA GLU A 580 8.65 -24.15 -47.67
C GLU A 580 9.37 -25.50 -47.62
N VAL A 581 9.92 -25.86 -46.45
CA VAL A 581 10.64 -27.12 -46.26
C VAL A 581 9.70 -28.32 -46.42
N LEU A 582 8.53 -28.27 -45.78
CA LEU A 582 7.55 -29.35 -45.84
C LEU A 582 7.00 -29.54 -47.26
N GLU A 583 6.71 -28.47 -47.99
CA GLU A 583 6.28 -28.54 -49.40
C GLU A 583 7.33 -29.21 -50.29
N LYS A 584 8.60 -28.84 -50.15
CA LYS A 584 9.69 -29.42 -50.94
C LYS A 584 9.94 -30.89 -50.61
N LEU A 585 9.87 -31.27 -49.34
CA LEU A 585 10.00 -32.67 -48.93
C LEU A 585 8.85 -33.54 -49.47
N LYS A 586 7.63 -33.00 -49.46
CA LYS A 586 6.46 -33.67 -50.04
C LYS A 586 6.59 -33.82 -51.56
N ALA A 587 7.11 -32.80 -52.25
CA ALA A 587 7.43 -32.86 -53.68
C ALA A 587 8.52 -33.89 -54.03
N LEU A 588 9.44 -34.17 -53.09
CA LEU A 588 10.45 -35.24 -53.19
C LEU A 588 9.89 -36.64 -52.85
N GLY A 589 8.58 -36.77 -52.61
CA GLY A 589 7.92 -38.02 -52.27
C GLY A 589 8.30 -38.58 -50.90
N LYS A 590 8.78 -37.73 -49.98
CA LYS A 590 9.12 -38.15 -48.61
C LYS A 590 7.86 -38.19 -47.76
N LYS A 591 7.76 -39.22 -46.91
CA LYS A 591 6.76 -39.25 -45.85
C LYS A 591 7.19 -38.32 -44.72
N ILE A 592 6.32 -37.43 -44.30
CA ILE A 592 6.58 -36.40 -43.29
C ILE A 592 5.80 -36.75 -42.02
N ILE A 593 6.53 -37.00 -40.93
CA ILE A 593 5.93 -37.33 -39.64
C ILE A 593 6.32 -36.27 -38.60
N VAL A 594 5.39 -35.84 -37.78
CA VAL A 594 5.70 -35.01 -36.60
C VAL A 594 5.77 -35.90 -35.37
N ILE A 595 6.78 -35.70 -34.54
CA ILE A 595 6.99 -36.43 -33.28
C ILE A 595 7.24 -35.44 -32.15
N SER A 596 6.41 -35.45 -31.12
CA SER A 596 6.45 -34.45 -30.04
C SER A 596 6.35 -35.08 -28.66
N ASP A 597 7.22 -34.64 -27.75
CA ASP A 597 7.13 -34.94 -26.32
C ASP A 597 6.25 -33.86 -25.67
N MET A 598 4.94 -34.13 -25.57
CA MET A 598 3.95 -33.14 -25.15
C MET A 598 2.85 -33.78 -24.31
N TYR A 599 2.38 -33.03 -23.31
CA TYR A 599 1.28 -33.44 -22.43
C TYR A 599 -0.10 -33.36 -23.12
N LEU A 600 -0.23 -32.53 -24.18
CA LEU A 600 -1.44 -32.35 -24.99
C LEU A 600 -1.68 -33.50 -25.96
N GLU A 601 -2.94 -33.82 -26.21
CA GLU A 601 -3.35 -34.95 -27.04
C GLU A 601 -3.17 -34.71 -28.55
N LYS A 602 -3.22 -35.79 -29.33
CA LYS A 602 -2.99 -35.78 -30.79
C LYS A 602 -3.94 -34.84 -31.53
N ASP A 603 -5.22 -34.80 -31.15
CA ASP A 603 -6.24 -33.93 -31.74
C ASP A 603 -5.95 -32.44 -31.48
N VAL A 604 -5.47 -32.10 -30.28
CA VAL A 604 -5.07 -30.73 -29.94
C VAL A 604 -3.86 -30.29 -30.77
N LEU A 605 -2.87 -31.17 -30.92
CA LEU A 605 -1.70 -30.90 -31.77
C LEU A 605 -2.07 -30.76 -33.25
N GLN A 606 -3.06 -31.53 -33.75
CA GLN A 606 -3.63 -31.33 -35.08
C GLN A 606 -4.29 -29.95 -35.22
N ARG A 607 -5.06 -29.50 -34.22
CA ARG A 607 -5.62 -28.13 -34.19
C ARG A 607 -4.53 -27.06 -34.25
N ILE A 608 -3.41 -27.26 -33.53
CA ILE A 608 -2.28 -26.33 -33.57
C ILE A 608 -1.66 -26.28 -34.97
N LEU A 609 -1.42 -27.44 -35.59
CA LEU A 609 -0.86 -27.52 -36.93
C LEU A 609 -1.79 -26.90 -37.98
N ASP A 610 -3.10 -27.07 -37.83
CA ASP A 610 -4.11 -26.46 -38.71
C ASP A 610 -4.14 -24.94 -38.56
N ASN A 611 -4.15 -24.44 -37.32
CA ASN A 611 -4.07 -23.01 -37.01
C ASN A 611 -2.79 -22.36 -37.54
N CYS A 612 -1.70 -23.13 -37.65
CA CYS A 612 -0.44 -22.70 -38.26
C CYS A 612 -0.35 -22.96 -39.77
N GLY A 613 -1.40 -23.50 -40.40
CA GLY A 613 -1.43 -23.81 -41.84
C GLY A 613 -0.49 -24.94 -42.27
N LEU A 614 -0.06 -25.81 -41.35
CA LEU A 614 0.91 -26.88 -41.60
C LEU A 614 0.27 -28.27 -41.74
N LEU A 615 -0.94 -28.49 -41.21
CA LEU A 615 -1.53 -29.82 -41.10
C LEU A 615 -1.60 -30.58 -42.44
N ASN A 616 -1.95 -29.90 -43.53
CA ASN A 616 -2.07 -30.50 -44.87
C ASN A 616 -0.74 -31.03 -45.46
N HIS A 617 0.40 -30.68 -44.85
CA HIS A 617 1.72 -31.09 -45.29
C HIS A 617 2.30 -32.25 -44.44
N ILE A 618 1.58 -32.70 -43.43
CA ILE A 618 2.03 -33.73 -42.48
C ILE A 618 1.21 -35.00 -42.71
N ASP A 619 1.90 -36.14 -42.85
CA ASP A 619 1.25 -37.42 -43.15
C ASP A 619 0.81 -38.16 -41.87
N ASP A 620 1.57 -38.04 -40.77
CA ASP A 620 1.17 -38.55 -39.46
C ASP A 620 1.80 -37.78 -38.29
N LEU A 621 1.26 -37.97 -37.09
CA LEU A 621 1.66 -37.34 -35.84
C LEU A 621 1.74 -38.38 -34.71
N PHE A 622 2.89 -38.41 -34.04
CA PHE A 622 3.21 -39.26 -32.89
C PHE A 622 3.45 -38.40 -31.66
N VAL A 623 2.71 -38.67 -30.58
CA VAL A 623 2.75 -37.86 -29.35
C VAL A 623 3.10 -38.75 -28.17
N SER A 624 3.99 -38.27 -27.31
CA SER A 624 4.53 -39.07 -26.22
C SER A 624 3.47 -39.59 -25.25
N ASN A 625 2.51 -38.74 -24.86
CA ASN A 625 1.43 -39.11 -23.95
C ASN A 625 0.52 -40.23 -24.49
N THR A 626 0.38 -40.35 -25.81
CA THR A 626 -0.52 -41.31 -26.46
C THR A 626 0.01 -42.73 -26.30
N PHE A 627 1.33 -42.87 -26.28
CA PHE A 627 2.01 -44.16 -26.13
C PHE A 627 2.65 -44.34 -24.74
N ASN A 628 2.69 -43.30 -23.90
CA ASN A 628 3.51 -43.21 -22.68
C ASN A 628 5.01 -43.48 -22.94
N LEU A 629 5.49 -43.07 -24.12
CA LEU A 629 6.87 -43.26 -24.59
C LEU A 629 7.40 -41.92 -25.12
N SER A 630 8.61 -41.52 -24.72
CA SER A 630 9.20 -40.23 -25.12
C SER A 630 10.30 -40.38 -26.18
N LYS A 631 10.56 -39.30 -26.92
CA LYS A 631 11.78 -39.12 -27.73
C LYS A 631 13.02 -39.14 -26.84
N GLY A 632 12.92 -38.55 -25.66
CA GLY A 632 13.98 -38.51 -24.66
C GLY A 632 14.49 -39.88 -24.21
N SER A 633 13.68 -40.94 -24.28
CA SER A 633 14.13 -42.33 -24.03
C SER A 633 14.53 -43.08 -25.32
N GLY A 634 14.11 -42.57 -26.48
CA GLY A 634 14.21 -43.20 -27.79
C GLY A 634 13.07 -44.18 -28.09
N ARG A 635 12.26 -44.55 -27.10
CA ARG A 635 11.21 -45.57 -27.26
C ARG A 635 10.10 -45.14 -28.22
N LEU A 636 9.81 -43.83 -28.32
CA LEU A 636 8.79 -43.34 -29.26
C LEU A 636 9.19 -43.55 -30.73
N PHE A 637 10.47 -43.44 -31.07
CA PHE A 637 10.96 -43.73 -32.43
C PHE A 637 10.86 -45.22 -32.77
N GLN A 638 11.14 -46.10 -31.80
CA GLN A 638 10.95 -47.54 -31.97
C GLN A 638 9.47 -47.87 -32.23
N LYS A 639 8.57 -47.19 -31.50
CA LYS A 639 7.13 -47.37 -31.70
C LYS A 639 6.66 -46.86 -33.06
N LEU A 640 7.20 -45.73 -33.53
CA LEU A 640 6.97 -45.20 -34.86
C LEU A 640 7.43 -46.19 -35.93
N ALA A 641 8.66 -46.72 -35.84
CA ALA A 641 9.18 -47.70 -36.80
C ALA A 641 8.33 -48.99 -36.84
N GLU A 642 7.86 -49.46 -35.69
CA GLU A 642 6.96 -50.62 -35.57
C GLU A 642 5.62 -50.38 -36.28
N LEU A 643 4.95 -49.25 -36.01
CA LEU A 643 3.62 -48.94 -36.54
C LEU A 643 3.65 -48.56 -38.03
N GLU A 644 4.74 -47.95 -38.48
CA GLU A 644 4.94 -47.55 -39.88
C GLU A 644 5.58 -48.65 -40.73
N HIS A 645 5.96 -49.77 -40.12
CA HIS A 645 6.65 -50.88 -40.78
C HIS A 645 7.92 -50.45 -41.55
N ILE A 646 8.71 -49.54 -40.97
CA ILE A 646 9.98 -49.02 -41.53
C ILE A 646 11.17 -49.36 -40.62
N GLN A 647 12.39 -49.36 -41.17
CA GLN A 647 13.60 -49.51 -40.35
C GLN A 647 14.01 -48.18 -39.72
N LEU A 648 14.63 -48.21 -38.55
CA LEU A 648 15.10 -46.99 -37.86
C LEU A 648 16.11 -46.19 -38.71
N GLU A 649 16.90 -46.89 -39.53
CA GLU A 649 17.90 -46.33 -40.44
C GLU A 649 17.30 -45.46 -41.54
N ASP A 650 16.06 -45.74 -41.93
CA ASP A 650 15.33 -45.07 -43.01
C ASP A 650 14.73 -43.72 -42.58
N ILE A 651 14.86 -43.39 -41.28
CA ILE A 651 14.30 -42.20 -40.67
C ILE A 651 15.41 -41.16 -40.50
N LEU A 652 15.16 -39.95 -41.00
CA LEU A 652 15.90 -38.76 -40.62
C LEU A 652 15.07 -37.91 -39.66
N HIS A 653 15.56 -37.68 -38.45
CA HIS A 653 14.91 -36.79 -37.48
C HIS A 653 15.60 -35.42 -37.37
N THR A 654 14.81 -34.36 -37.21
CA THR A 654 15.31 -33.01 -36.91
C THR A 654 14.46 -32.29 -35.87
N GLY A 655 15.12 -31.63 -34.93
CA GLY A 655 14.46 -30.88 -33.84
C GLY A 655 15.45 -30.00 -33.07
N ASP A 656 14.93 -29.13 -32.19
CA ASP A 656 15.71 -28.10 -31.51
C ASP A 656 16.47 -28.63 -30.28
N ASN A 657 16.01 -29.73 -29.69
CA ASN A 657 16.57 -30.25 -28.46
C ASN A 657 17.73 -31.21 -28.72
N PHE A 658 18.92 -30.86 -28.23
CA PHE A 658 20.14 -31.66 -28.43
C PHE A 658 20.03 -33.11 -27.92
N VAL A 659 19.29 -33.34 -26.83
CA VAL A 659 19.20 -34.67 -26.21
C VAL A 659 18.14 -35.51 -26.89
N SER A 660 16.88 -35.04 -26.91
CA SER A 660 15.74 -35.83 -27.42
C SER A 660 15.71 -35.93 -28.95
N ASP A 661 16.20 -34.91 -29.65
CA ASP A 661 16.05 -34.82 -31.12
C ASP A 661 17.35 -35.11 -31.87
N TYR A 662 18.48 -35.23 -31.18
CA TYR A 662 19.76 -35.57 -31.81
C TYR A 662 20.48 -36.74 -31.16
N LYS A 663 20.75 -36.67 -29.85
CA LYS A 663 21.55 -37.69 -29.16
C LYS A 663 20.84 -39.03 -29.04
N MET A 664 19.59 -39.02 -28.58
CA MET A 664 18.83 -40.26 -28.33
C MET A 664 18.42 -40.99 -29.61
N PRO A 665 17.92 -40.33 -30.67
CA PRO A 665 17.59 -41.01 -31.93
C PRO A 665 18.83 -41.71 -32.53
N ARG A 666 19.99 -41.04 -32.55
CA ARG A 666 21.25 -41.63 -33.05
C ARG A 666 21.73 -42.81 -32.23
N LYS A 667 21.48 -42.81 -30.91
CA LYS A 667 21.88 -43.91 -30.03
C LYS A 667 21.14 -45.21 -30.35
N ILE A 668 19.91 -45.12 -30.86
CA ILE A 668 19.05 -46.26 -31.17
C ILE A 668 19.02 -46.62 -32.67
N GLY A 669 19.76 -45.89 -33.52
CA GLY A 669 19.88 -46.19 -34.96
C GLY A 669 19.10 -45.28 -35.90
N VAL A 670 18.42 -44.24 -35.39
CA VAL A 670 17.79 -43.20 -36.22
C VAL A 670 18.81 -42.13 -36.60
N ASP A 671 18.90 -41.78 -37.88
CA ASP A 671 19.77 -40.70 -38.29
C ASP A 671 19.16 -39.36 -37.87
N ALA A 672 19.97 -38.44 -37.33
CA ALA A 672 19.46 -37.17 -36.83
C ALA A 672 20.36 -35.99 -37.14
N VAL A 673 19.73 -34.82 -37.28
CA VAL A 673 20.35 -33.51 -37.48
C VAL A 673 19.78 -32.55 -36.45
N TRP A 674 20.65 -31.84 -35.75
CA TRP A 674 20.23 -30.90 -34.73
C TRP A 674 19.86 -29.55 -35.34
N TYR A 675 18.63 -29.06 -35.11
CA TYR A 675 18.21 -27.71 -35.48
C TYR A 675 18.66 -26.71 -34.41
N TYR A 676 19.68 -25.90 -34.71
CA TYR A 676 20.20 -24.89 -33.79
C TYR A 676 20.01 -23.48 -34.35
N SER A 677 18.80 -22.96 -34.20
CA SER A 677 18.46 -21.59 -34.62
C SER A 677 18.92 -20.56 -33.60
N LYS A 678 20.05 -19.88 -33.89
CA LYS A 678 20.51 -18.72 -33.10
C LYS A 678 19.48 -17.59 -33.09
N GLU A 679 18.74 -17.42 -34.19
CA GLU A 679 17.72 -16.40 -34.32
C GLU A 679 16.54 -16.67 -33.37
N ASN A 680 16.01 -17.90 -33.36
CA ASN A 680 14.94 -18.27 -32.42
C ASN A 680 15.42 -18.19 -30.96
N LEU A 681 16.65 -18.63 -30.67
CA LEU A 681 17.25 -18.49 -29.33
C LEU A 681 17.35 -17.03 -28.88
N ASN A 682 17.80 -16.13 -29.76
CA ASN A 682 17.87 -14.70 -29.47
C ASN A 682 16.47 -14.10 -29.26
N ARG A 683 15.50 -14.52 -30.07
CA ARG A 683 14.08 -14.11 -29.95
C ARG A 683 13.49 -14.54 -28.61
N ARG A 684 13.67 -15.79 -28.20
CA ARG A 684 13.22 -16.33 -26.91
C ARG A 684 13.88 -15.61 -25.73
N ASN A 685 15.21 -15.44 -25.77
CA ASN A 685 15.94 -14.68 -24.75
C ASN A 685 15.46 -13.23 -24.63
N ARG A 686 15.12 -12.61 -25.76
CA ARG A 686 14.58 -11.26 -25.81
C ARG A 686 13.19 -11.19 -25.18
N ILE A 687 12.26 -12.06 -25.60
CA ILE A 687 10.91 -12.13 -25.02
C ILE A 687 10.99 -12.37 -23.51
N SER A 688 11.80 -13.33 -23.08
CA SER A 688 12.03 -13.61 -21.65
C SER A 688 12.54 -12.38 -20.90
N LYS A 689 13.53 -11.67 -21.47
CA LYS A 689 14.11 -10.47 -20.85
C LYS A 689 13.13 -9.28 -20.84
N GLU A 690 12.35 -9.10 -21.89
CA GLU A 690 11.39 -8.00 -22.01
C GLU A 690 10.16 -8.21 -21.11
N LEU A 691 9.64 -9.44 -21.03
CA LEU A 691 8.63 -9.83 -20.04
C LEU A 691 9.12 -9.68 -18.60
N GLN A 692 10.39 -10.02 -18.34
CA GLN A 692 11.02 -9.79 -17.03
C GLN A 692 11.24 -8.31 -16.69
N ASN A 693 11.43 -7.44 -17.69
CA ASN A 693 11.75 -6.02 -17.50
C ASN A 693 10.55 -5.06 -17.69
N GLY A 694 9.41 -5.53 -18.22
CA GLY A 694 8.18 -4.75 -18.38
C GLY A 694 8.21 -3.64 -19.44
N ASN A 695 9.30 -3.47 -20.21
CA ASN A 695 9.47 -2.37 -21.17
C ASN A 695 8.73 -2.59 -22.50
N ILE A 696 7.40 -2.61 -22.40
CA ILE A 696 6.46 -2.84 -23.49
C ILE A 696 6.52 -1.75 -24.56
N VAL A 697 6.75 -0.49 -24.17
CA VAL A 697 6.82 0.65 -25.10
C VAL A 697 7.95 0.48 -26.11
N GLU A 698 9.12 -0.01 -25.67
CA GLU A 698 10.27 -0.22 -26.57
C GLU A 698 10.05 -1.40 -27.53
N PHE A 699 9.30 -2.42 -27.10
CA PHE A 699 8.87 -3.51 -27.97
C PHE A 699 7.92 -3.05 -29.07
N LEU A 700 6.89 -2.27 -28.70
CA LEU A 700 5.91 -1.71 -29.65
C LEU A 700 6.58 -0.82 -30.70
N ARG A 701 7.56 0.01 -30.28
CA ARG A 701 8.35 0.85 -31.20
C ARG A 701 9.12 0.06 -32.25
N GLN A 702 9.59 -1.14 -31.93
CA GLN A 702 10.41 -1.94 -32.82
C GLN A 702 9.58 -2.79 -33.79
N LYS A 703 8.32 -3.12 -33.44
CA LYS A 703 7.36 -3.79 -34.34
C LYS A 703 6.93 -2.88 -35.49
N LYS A 704 6.87 -1.56 -35.27
CA LYS A 704 6.70 -0.57 -36.34
C LYS A 704 8.02 -0.39 -37.11
N ASN A 705 8.05 -0.94 -38.32
CA ASN A 705 9.08 -0.69 -39.32
C ASN A 705 9.34 0.84 -39.41
N PRO A 706 10.59 1.34 -39.22
CA PRO A 706 10.90 2.77 -39.17
C PRO A 706 10.56 3.58 -40.43
N SER A 707 10.10 2.94 -41.49
CA SER A 707 9.88 3.50 -42.81
C SER A 707 8.39 3.42 -43.20
N LYS A 708 7.61 4.47 -42.86
CA LYS A 708 6.63 5.11 -43.78
C LYS A 708 5.86 6.31 -43.20
N ASP A 709 5.75 6.50 -41.88
CA ASP A 709 4.96 7.61 -41.30
C ASP A 709 5.71 8.55 -40.33
N LYS A 710 7.04 8.45 -40.26
CA LYS A 710 7.85 9.22 -39.29
C LYS A 710 7.93 10.73 -39.55
N GLU A 711 7.42 11.24 -40.67
CA GLU A 711 7.59 12.64 -41.05
C GLU A 711 6.61 13.63 -40.39
N ASN A 712 5.64 13.21 -39.56
CA ASN A 712 4.68 14.17 -38.98
C ASN A 712 4.07 13.82 -37.59
N LEU A 713 4.78 13.09 -36.71
CA LEU A 713 4.27 12.87 -35.35
C LEU A 713 4.64 14.02 -34.41
N ASN A 714 3.66 14.87 -34.11
CA ASN A 714 3.74 16.02 -33.18
C ASN A 714 4.15 15.59 -31.75
N GLU A 715 4.93 16.40 -31.02
CA GLU A 715 5.42 16.12 -29.65
C GLU A 715 4.28 15.78 -28.66
N PHE A 716 3.08 16.35 -28.86
CA PHE A 716 1.88 16.04 -28.08
C PHE A 716 1.42 14.58 -28.23
N TYR A 717 1.46 14.04 -29.45
CA TYR A 717 1.12 12.65 -29.71
C TYR A 717 2.11 11.70 -29.02
N GLN A 718 3.40 12.03 -29.05
CA GLN A 718 4.44 11.22 -28.40
C GLN A 718 4.26 11.19 -26.87
N LEU A 719 3.92 12.33 -26.25
CA LEU A 719 3.55 12.36 -24.83
C LEU A 719 2.38 11.40 -24.52
N GLY A 720 1.36 11.44 -25.37
CA GLY A 720 0.21 10.55 -25.30
C GLY A 720 0.61 9.07 -25.41
N PHE A 721 1.37 8.70 -26.43
CA PHE A 721 1.71 7.31 -26.72
C PHE A 721 2.74 6.72 -25.73
N GLU A 722 3.76 7.49 -25.35
CA GLU A 722 4.93 6.96 -24.64
C GLU A 722 4.82 7.05 -23.11
N ILE A 723 4.07 8.03 -22.60
CA ILE A 723 4.00 8.33 -21.15
C ILE A 723 2.60 8.09 -20.61
N LEU A 724 1.58 8.67 -21.24
CA LEU A 724 0.20 8.62 -20.74
C LEU A 724 -0.58 7.36 -21.16
N GLY A 725 -0.27 6.81 -22.33
CA GLY A 725 -0.83 5.55 -22.83
C GLY A 725 -0.63 4.41 -21.84
N PRO A 726 0.63 4.07 -21.48
CA PRO A 726 0.92 2.98 -20.55
C PRO A 726 0.20 3.10 -19.20
N ILE A 727 0.20 4.30 -18.60
CA ILE A 727 -0.36 4.52 -17.27
C ILE A 727 -1.90 4.48 -17.28
N PHE A 728 -2.56 5.06 -18.28
CA PHE A 728 -4.02 5.02 -18.39
C PHE A 728 -4.54 3.66 -18.85
N THR A 729 -3.83 2.98 -19.76
CA THR A 729 -4.14 1.60 -20.14
C THR A 729 -4.12 0.70 -18.93
N ASN A 730 -3.06 0.73 -18.13
CA ASN A 730 -2.98 -0.15 -16.96
C ASN A 730 -3.95 0.27 -15.84
N TYR A 731 -4.29 1.55 -15.71
CA TYR A 731 -5.36 2.00 -14.80
C TYR A 731 -6.71 1.36 -15.14
N ILE A 732 -7.11 1.39 -16.40
CA ILE A 732 -8.37 0.81 -16.87
C ILE A 732 -8.30 -0.73 -16.95
N ASP A 733 -7.13 -1.32 -17.20
CA ASP A 733 -6.92 -2.76 -17.08
C ASP A 733 -7.19 -3.24 -15.63
N GLY A 734 -6.78 -2.44 -14.64
CA GLY A 734 -7.09 -2.67 -13.22
C GLY A 734 -8.58 -2.53 -12.91
N LEU A 735 -9.28 -1.58 -13.55
CA LEU A 735 -10.74 -1.43 -13.43
C LEU A 735 -11.46 -2.68 -13.93
N ILE A 736 -11.05 -3.24 -15.08
CA ILE A 736 -11.65 -4.45 -15.65
C ILE A 736 -11.50 -5.62 -14.67
N ASN A 737 -10.31 -5.81 -14.09
CA ASN A 737 -10.08 -6.84 -13.07
C ASN A 737 -10.98 -6.65 -11.84
N LEU A 738 -11.13 -5.41 -11.36
CA LEU A 738 -12.01 -5.09 -10.24
C LEU A 738 -13.48 -5.41 -10.56
N VAL A 739 -13.94 -5.03 -11.76
CA VAL A 739 -15.30 -5.26 -12.24
C VAL A 739 -15.62 -6.75 -12.27
N ILE A 740 -14.69 -7.57 -12.78
CA ILE A 740 -14.81 -9.03 -12.80
C ILE A 740 -14.84 -9.57 -11.36
N GLN A 741 -13.86 -9.20 -10.53
CA GLN A 741 -13.70 -9.73 -9.18
C GLN A 741 -14.90 -9.42 -8.28
N LYS A 742 -15.43 -8.20 -8.34
CA LYS A 742 -16.52 -7.73 -7.47
C LYS A 742 -17.90 -7.98 -8.06
N LYS A 743 -17.99 -8.50 -9.29
CA LYS A 743 -19.22 -8.69 -10.06
C LYS A 743 -20.02 -7.38 -10.15
N MET A 744 -19.37 -6.32 -10.63
CA MET A 744 -20.00 -5.00 -10.77
C MET A 744 -21.08 -5.05 -11.85
N THR A 745 -22.22 -4.41 -11.61
CA THR A 745 -23.34 -4.37 -12.57
C THR A 745 -23.31 -3.13 -13.44
N ASN A 746 -22.72 -2.04 -12.95
CA ASN A 746 -22.70 -0.74 -13.65
C ASN A 746 -21.36 -0.04 -13.45
N ILE A 747 -20.85 0.57 -14.53
CA ILE A 747 -19.64 1.39 -14.52
C ILE A 747 -20.01 2.78 -15.00
N PHE A 748 -19.78 3.79 -14.15
CA PHE A 748 -20.03 5.19 -14.47
C PHE A 748 -18.71 5.95 -14.58
N PHE A 749 -18.38 6.37 -15.79
CA PHE A 749 -17.25 7.23 -16.09
C PHE A 749 -17.67 8.69 -15.89
N LEU A 750 -17.17 9.34 -14.85
CA LEU A 750 -17.61 10.68 -14.47
C LEU A 750 -17.03 11.73 -15.42
N ALA A 751 -17.84 12.71 -15.80
CA ALA A 751 -17.34 13.88 -16.51
C ALA A 751 -16.34 14.66 -15.62
N ARG A 752 -15.22 15.15 -16.16
CA ARG A 752 -14.88 15.25 -17.60
C ARG A 752 -13.86 14.22 -18.05
N GLU A 753 -13.08 13.70 -17.13
CA GLU A 753 -11.96 12.79 -17.35
C GLU A 753 -12.42 11.42 -17.84
N GLY A 754 -13.63 11.01 -17.42
CA GLY A 754 -14.26 9.77 -17.84
C GLY A 754 -14.46 9.63 -19.35
N TYR A 755 -14.45 10.73 -20.11
CA TYR A 755 -14.60 10.73 -21.57
C TYR A 755 -13.48 9.95 -22.27
N LEU A 756 -12.23 10.10 -21.82
CA LEU A 756 -11.12 9.32 -22.34
C LEU A 756 -11.18 7.88 -21.82
N PHE A 757 -11.46 7.70 -20.54
CA PHE A 757 -11.42 6.38 -19.89
C PHE A 757 -12.45 5.39 -20.43
N ILE A 758 -13.66 5.84 -20.79
CA ILE A 758 -14.63 4.96 -21.44
C ILE A 758 -14.12 4.47 -22.82
N GLN A 759 -13.41 5.31 -23.57
CA GLN A 759 -12.83 4.91 -24.86
C GLN A 759 -11.67 3.92 -24.72
N VAL A 760 -10.89 4.05 -23.64
CA VAL A 760 -9.85 3.08 -23.28
C VAL A 760 -10.48 1.76 -22.84
N TYR A 761 -11.54 1.81 -22.02
CA TYR A 761 -12.28 0.64 -21.56
C TYR A 761 -12.86 -0.18 -22.72
N GLU A 762 -13.53 0.48 -23.67
CA GLU A 762 -14.11 -0.22 -24.84
C GLU A 762 -13.06 -0.86 -25.76
N ARG A 763 -11.83 -0.34 -25.81
CA ARG A 763 -10.72 -0.99 -26.52
C ARG A 763 -10.18 -2.18 -25.74
N LEU A 764 -9.96 -2.03 -24.43
CA LEU A 764 -9.41 -3.10 -23.59
C LEU A 764 -10.34 -4.29 -23.42
N LYS A 765 -11.66 -4.11 -23.56
CA LYS A 765 -12.63 -5.22 -23.65
C LYS A 765 -12.30 -6.24 -24.75
N LYS A 766 -11.52 -5.85 -25.77
CA LYS A 766 -11.09 -6.71 -26.89
C LYS A 766 -9.88 -7.60 -26.56
N VAL A 767 -9.30 -7.49 -25.37
CA VAL A 767 -8.25 -8.42 -24.94
C VAL A 767 -8.88 -9.80 -24.72
N LYS A 768 -8.36 -10.83 -25.40
CA LYS A 768 -8.90 -12.20 -25.42
C LYS A 768 -9.11 -12.79 -24.03
N LYS A 769 -8.23 -12.47 -23.07
CA LYS A 769 -8.36 -12.91 -21.67
C LYS A 769 -9.65 -12.44 -20.99
N TYR A 770 -10.27 -11.37 -21.49
CA TYR A 770 -11.53 -10.84 -20.99
C TYR A 770 -12.75 -11.32 -21.76
N SER A 771 -12.59 -11.91 -22.95
CA SER A 771 -13.69 -12.27 -23.86
C SER A 771 -14.67 -13.32 -23.31
N LEU A 772 -14.30 -14.00 -22.22
CA LEU A 772 -15.14 -14.99 -21.52
C LEU A 772 -15.89 -14.40 -20.31
N ASN A 773 -15.75 -13.10 -20.03
CA ASN A 773 -16.44 -12.43 -18.93
C ASN A 773 -17.57 -11.56 -19.47
N GLU A 774 -18.74 -11.61 -18.83
CA GLU A 774 -19.81 -10.65 -19.05
C GLU A 774 -19.42 -9.32 -18.40
N LEU A 775 -18.78 -8.45 -19.18
CA LEU A 775 -18.40 -7.11 -18.74
C LEU A 775 -19.56 -6.13 -18.99
N PRO A 776 -20.01 -5.36 -17.98
CA PRO A 776 -21.06 -4.38 -18.14
C PRO A 776 -20.64 -3.27 -19.12
N GLU A 777 -21.63 -2.66 -19.78
CA GLU A 777 -21.39 -1.48 -20.62
C GLU A 777 -20.95 -0.28 -19.76
N GLY A 778 -19.97 0.47 -20.27
CA GLY A 778 -19.56 1.72 -19.65
C GLY A 778 -20.59 2.81 -19.90
N THR A 779 -20.99 3.55 -18.86
CA THR A 779 -21.88 4.70 -18.98
C THR A 779 -21.13 5.99 -18.70
N TYR A 780 -21.15 6.95 -19.63
CA TYR A 780 -20.59 8.28 -19.38
C TYR A 780 -21.60 9.15 -18.63
N MET A 781 -21.24 9.60 -17.42
CA MET A 781 -22.12 10.35 -16.53
C MET A 781 -21.73 11.83 -16.51
N TYR A 782 -22.62 12.69 -17.00
CA TYR A 782 -22.45 14.14 -16.91
C TYR A 782 -22.78 14.60 -15.48
N ILE A 783 -21.75 14.72 -14.67
CA ILE A 783 -21.83 15.20 -13.29
C ILE A 783 -20.56 15.99 -12.96
N SER A 784 -20.68 17.01 -12.12
CA SER A 784 -19.54 17.78 -11.66
C SER A 784 -19.62 18.01 -10.15
N ARG A 785 -18.54 18.54 -9.57
CA ARG A 785 -18.58 19.00 -8.17
C ARG A 785 -19.63 20.10 -7.97
N LEU A 786 -19.82 20.97 -8.96
CA LEU A 786 -20.83 22.02 -8.93
C LEU A 786 -22.25 21.44 -8.95
N SER A 787 -22.58 20.59 -9.94
CA SER A 787 -23.93 20.05 -10.10
C SER A 787 -24.36 19.10 -8.98
N SER A 788 -23.41 18.56 -8.21
CA SER A 788 -23.69 17.70 -7.05
C SER A 788 -23.62 18.41 -5.69
N SER A 789 -23.09 19.63 -5.64
CA SER A 789 -22.81 20.34 -4.37
C SER A 789 -24.08 20.71 -3.60
N LEU A 790 -25.03 21.41 -4.23
CA LEU A 790 -26.29 21.84 -3.60
C LEU A 790 -27.17 20.64 -3.20
N PRO A 791 -27.35 19.60 -4.05
CA PRO A 791 -28.04 18.37 -3.65
C PRO A 791 -27.48 17.70 -2.38
N SER A 792 -26.19 17.88 -2.08
CA SER A 792 -25.57 17.30 -0.88
C SER A 792 -25.80 18.09 0.42
N VAL A 793 -26.44 19.26 0.34
CA VAL A 793 -26.66 20.16 1.50
C VAL A 793 -27.82 19.64 2.35
N TYR A 794 -27.53 19.24 3.59
CA TYR A 794 -28.59 18.92 4.56
C TYR A 794 -29.23 20.20 5.09
N ARG A 795 -28.42 21.05 5.73
CA ARG A 795 -28.73 22.44 6.11
C ARG A 795 -27.54 23.29 5.70
N PHE A 796 -27.80 24.45 5.08
CA PHE A 796 -26.72 25.34 4.66
C PHE A 796 -26.08 25.97 5.90
N GLY A 797 -24.79 25.73 6.13
CA GLY A 797 -24.14 26.11 7.38
C GLY A 797 -22.62 26.27 7.28
N ILE A 798 -21.96 26.15 8.43
CA ILE A 798 -20.51 26.37 8.56
C ILE A 798 -19.67 25.44 7.66
N ARG A 799 -20.18 24.25 7.34
CA ARG A 799 -19.53 23.31 6.42
C ARG A 799 -19.48 23.90 5.01
N GLU A 800 -20.62 24.35 4.50
CA GLU A 800 -20.80 24.95 3.18
C GLU A 800 -19.99 26.25 3.03
N ILE A 801 -19.96 27.09 4.08
CA ILE A 801 -19.10 28.28 4.15
C ILE A 801 -17.64 27.90 3.91
N ARG A 802 -17.14 26.93 4.69
CA ARG A 802 -15.73 26.50 4.59
C ARG A 802 -15.39 26.00 3.20
N MET A 803 -16.32 25.30 2.53
CA MET A 803 -16.13 24.87 1.15
C MET A 803 -16.03 26.06 0.18
N GLY A 804 -16.87 27.08 0.35
CA GLY A 804 -16.88 28.28 -0.47
C GLY A 804 -15.64 29.18 -0.33
N LEU A 805 -15.04 29.18 0.87
CA LEU A 805 -13.91 30.06 1.21
C LEU A 805 -12.53 29.39 1.08
N TRP A 806 -12.46 28.09 0.81
CA TRP A 806 -11.20 27.34 0.63
C TRP A 806 -10.49 27.59 -0.72
N LYS A 807 -10.90 28.59 -1.49
CA LYS A 807 -10.33 28.94 -2.80
C LYS A 807 -9.04 29.78 -2.64
N ILE A 808 -8.20 29.81 -3.67
CA ILE A 808 -6.91 30.56 -3.66
C ILE A 808 -7.14 32.08 -3.53
N ASP A 809 -8.33 32.57 -3.93
CA ASP A 809 -8.77 33.97 -3.76
C ASP A 809 -10.31 34.02 -3.57
N PRO A 810 -10.82 33.78 -2.35
CA PRO A 810 -12.25 33.74 -2.10
C PRO A 810 -12.84 35.16 -2.07
N LYS A 811 -13.80 35.43 -2.96
CA LYS A 811 -14.54 36.70 -3.04
C LYS A 811 -15.73 36.67 -2.07
N GLY A 812 -15.46 36.48 -0.77
CA GLY A 812 -16.48 36.59 0.28
C GLY A 812 -17.72 35.71 0.09
N LEU A 813 -18.89 36.28 0.39
CA LEU A 813 -20.19 35.62 0.26
C LEU A 813 -20.50 35.20 -1.19
N TYR A 814 -20.03 35.97 -2.17
CA TYR A 814 -20.20 35.63 -3.59
C TYR A 814 -19.57 34.27 -3.93
N SER A 815 -18.35 33.99 -3.44
CA SER A 815 -17.70 32.70 -3.66
C SER A 815 -18.42 31.54 -2.97
N ILE A 816 -19.03 31.78 -1.81
CA ILE A 816 -19.83 30.79 -1.09
C ILE A 816 -21.07 30.41 -1.92
N LEU A 817 -21.89 31.39 -2.31
CA LEU A 817 -23.12 31.14 -3.07
C LEU A 817 -22.82 30.46 -4.42
N LYS A 818 -21.83 30.95 -5.17
CA LYS A 818 -21.45 30.36 -6.46
C LYS A 818 -20.94 28.91 -6.36
N THR A 819 -20.37 28.52 -5.23
CA THR A 819 -19.89 27.14 -5.01
C THR A 819 -21.03 26.13 -4.99
N PHE A 820 -22.24 26.57 -4.63
CA PHE A 820 -23.47 25.77 -4.60
C PHE A 820 -24.41 26.10 -5.77
N ASN A 821 -23.88 26.74 -6.83
CA ASN A 821 -24.65 27.20 -8.00
C ASN A 821 -25.83 28.14 -7.67
N LEU A 822 -25.82 28.77 -6.50
CA LEU A 822 -26.85 29.74 -6.09
C LEU A 822 -26.63 31.07 -6.82
N ASN A 823 -27.69 31.67 -7.36
CA ASN A 823 -27.62 32.97 -8.01
C ASN A 823 -27.44 34.08 -6.97
N PRO A 824 -26.30 34.81 -6.93
CA PRO A 824 -26.05 35.81 -5.89
C PRO A 824 -27.09 36.95 -5.86
N GLU A 825 -27.69 37.28 -7.01
CA GLU A 825 -28.71 38.34 -7.12
C GLU A 825 -29.93 38.04 -6.23
N ASP A 826 -30.33 36.77 -6.10
CA ASP A 826 -31.45 36.34 -5.27
C ASP A 826 -31.22 36.61 -3.76
N PHE A 827 -29.96 36.80 -3.36
CA PHE A 827 -29.54 36.97 -1.97
C PHE A 827 -29.12 38.41 -1.63
N GLU A 828 -29.16 39.34 -2.60
CA GLU A 828 -28.55 40.67 -2.45
C GLU A 828 -29.22 41.50 -1.35
N GLU A 829 -30.55 41.48 -1.28
CA GLU A 829 -31.30 42.19 -0.26
C GLU A 829 -31.02 41.66 1.14
N TYR A 830 -30.92 40.34 1.30
CA TYR A 830 -30.60 39.71 2.58
C TYR A 830 -29.16 39.98 3.01
N ALA A 831 -28.21 39.92 2.09
CA ALA A 831 -26.81 40.24 2.37
C ALA A 831 -26.65 41.68 2.87
N LYS A 832 -27.37 42.64 2.27
CA LYS A 832 -27.41 44.04 2.71
C LYS A 832 -27.97 44.20 4.12
N VAL A 833 -29.05 43.50 4.46
CA VAL A 833 -29.67 43.53 5.80
C VAL A 833 -28.66 43.15 6.89
N TYR A 834 -27.76 42.20 6.62
CA TYR A 834 -26.76 41.72 7.58
C TYR A 834 -25.40 42.43 7.48
N GLY A 835 -25.30 43.51 6.71
CA GLY A 835 -24.10 44.36 6.68
C GLY A 835 -23.02 43.95 5.68
N PHE A 836 -23.39 43.22 4.61
CA PHE A 836 -22.56 43.09 3.42
C PHE A 836 -22.93 44.21 2.43
N GLY A 837 -22.06 45.21 2.28
CA GLY A 837 -22.26 46.29 1.30
C GLY A 837 -22.04 45.79 -0.14
N HIS A 838 -21.04 44.92 -0.32
CA HIS A 838 -20.81 44.12 -1.51
C HIS A 838 -20.55 42.65 -1.15
N MET A 839 -21.13 41.71 -1.89
CA MET A 839 -20.95 40.27 -1.61
C MET A 839 -19.52 39.76 -1.82
N GLN A 840 -18.70 40.51 -2.55
CA GLN A 840 -17.29 40.20 -2.79
C GLN A 840 -16.37 40.67 -1.66
N GLU A 841 -16.91 41.33 -0.62
CA GLU A 841 -16.14 41.72 0.55
C GLU A 841 -15.43 40.51 1.20
N PRO A 842 -14.11 40.60 1.48
CA PRO A 842 -13.37 39.49 2.04
C PRO A 842 -13.86 39.13 3.45
N ILE A 843 -13.98 37.83 3.72
CA ILE A 843 -14.32 37.27 5.03
C ILE A 843 -13.05 36.62 5.59
N TYR A 844 -12.44 37.27 6.58
CA TYR A 844 -11.14 36.86 7.14
C TYR A 844 -11.26 35.75 8.19
N ASP A 845 -12.29 35.83 9.04
CA ASP A 845 -12.57 34.83 10.08
C ASP A 845 -14.04 34.37 9.99
N PRO A 846 -14.32 33.37 9.15
CA PRO A 846 -15.69 32.91 8.90
C PRO A 846 -16.35 32.27 10.12
N LEU A 847 -15.56 31.81 11.10
CA LEU A 847 -16.08 31.20 12.32
C LEU A 847 -16.62 32.25 13.30
N ASN A 848 -16.14 33.49 13.22
CA ASN A 848 -16.54 34.57 14.13
C ASN A 848 -17.22 35.77 13.41
N ASP A 849 -17.36 35.74 12.08
CA ASP A 849 -18.06 36.82 11.35
C ASP A 849 -19.58 36.76 11.62
N ILE A 850 -20.04 37.66 12.49
CA ILE A 850 -21.44 37.73 12.92
C ILE A 850 -22.41 38.05 11.77
N ARG A 851 -21.95 38.76 10.73
CA ARG A 851 -22.76 39.08 9.55
C ARG A 851 -23.08 37.79 8.79
N LEU A 852 -22.06 36.94 8.65
CA LEU A 852 -22.17 35.66 7.97
C LEU A 852 -23.07 34.69 8.73
N HIS A 853 -22.90 34.56 10.06
CA HIS A 853 -23.77 33.70 10.88
C HIS A 853 -25.23 34.16 10.82
N ASN A 854 -25.49 35.45 11.00
CA ASN A 854 -26.85 35.98 10.92
C ASN A 854 -27.49 35.82 9.54
N PHE A 855 -26.71 35.97 8.46
CA PHE A 855 -27.18 35.72 7.10
C PHE A 855 -27.60 34.25 6.90
N ILE A 856 -26.85 33.31 7.47
CA ILE A 856 -27.09 31.88 7.26
C ILE A 856 -28.18 31.36 8.20
N ASP A 857 -28.30 31.90 9.41
CA ASP A 857 -29.39 31.54 10.33
C ASP A 857 -30.72 32.21 9.98
N ASP A 858 -30.75 33.15 9.03
CA ASP A 858 -31.99 33.73 8.54
C ASP A 858 -32.87 32.66 7.86
N TYR A 859 -34.09 32.50 8.39
CA TYR A 859 -35.07 31.53 7.91
C TYR A 859 -35.45 31.73 6.44
N ARG A 860 -35.49 32.98 5.94
CA ARG A 860 -35.86 33.29 4.55
C ARG A 860 -34.72 32.90 3.60
N VAL A 861 -33.47 33.13 4.00
CA VAL A 861 -32.28 32.66 3.27
C VAL A 861 -32.29 31.12 3.20
N GLN A 862 -32.48 30.43 4.32
CA GLN A 862 -32.58 28.97 4.34
C GLN A 862 -33.71 28.44 3.46
N LYS A 863 -34.88 29.07 3.50
CA LYS A 863 -36.04 28.68 2.67
C LYS A 863 -35.77 28.84 1.18
N LEU A 864 -35.07 29.90 0.76
CA LEU A 864 -34.69 30.09 -0.64
C LEU A 864 -33.72 29.01 -1.12
N ILE A 865 -32.71 28.70 -0.30
CA ILE A 865 -31.74 27.64 -0.59
C ILE A 865 -32.45 26.28 -0.66
N GLU A 866 -33.37 26.00 0.26
CA GLU A 866 -34.13 24.74 0.29
C GLU A 866 -34.96 24.55 -0.97
N ALA A 867 -35.68 25.60 -1.42
CA ALA A 867 -36.49 25.52 -2.64
C ALA A 867 -35.65 25.25 -3.91
N GLN A 868 -34.47 25.87 -4.03
CA GLN A 868 -33.54 25.60 -5.13
C GLN A 868 -32.96 24.18 -5.01
N LYS A 869 -32.60 23.75 -3.79
CA LYS A 869 -32.09 22.40 -3.52
C LYS A 869 -33.09 21.31 -3.90
N GLU A 870 -34.36 21.44 -3.51
CA GLU A 870 -35.42 20.46 -3.85
C GLU A 870 -35.53 20.25 -5.37
N THR A 871 -35.49 21.36 -6.12
CA THR A 871 -35.54 21.33 -7.59
C THR A 871 -34.33 20.60 -8.19
N GLU A 872 -33.13 20.93 -7.74
CA GLU A 872 -31.89 20.30 -8.22
C GLU A 872 -31.79 18.82 -7.82
N ILE A 873 -32.28 18.44 -6.63
CA ILE A 873 -32.36 17.04 -6.18
C ILE A 873 -33.28 16.24 -7.08
N ASP A 874 -34.49 16.74 -7.40
CA ASP A 874 -35.44 16.04 -8.27
C ASP A 874 -34.86 15.81 -9.67
N LEU A 875 -34.28 16.86 -10.27
CA LEU A 875 -33.68 16.78 -11.61
C LEU A 875 -32.48 15.82 -11.64
N LEU A 876 -31.58 15.89 -10.65
CA LEU A 876 -30.45 14.98 -10.52
C LEU A 876 -30.92 13.54 -10.31
N LYS A 877 -31.94 13.31 -9.46
CA LYS A 877 -32.49 11.97 -9.22
C LYS A 877 -33.10 11.37 -10.50
N LYS A 878 -33.88 12.15 -11.24
CA LYS A 878 -34.43 11.72 -12.53
C LYS A 878 -33.33 11.42 -13.55
N TYR A 879 -32.28 12.23 -13.62
CA TYR A 879 -31.11 11.98 -14.48
C TYR A 879 -30.39 10.67 -14.11
N LEU A 880 -30.07 10.46 -12.83
CA LEU A 880 -29.42 9.23 -12.36
C LEU A 880 -30.30 7.99 -12.57
N THR A 881 -31.60 8.12 -12.40
CA THR A 881 -32.58 7.06 -12.70
C THR A 881 -32.57 6.72 -14.19
N GLN A 882 -32.56 7.72 -15.07
CA GLN A 882 -32.47 7.55 -16.52
C GLN A 882 -31.18 6.80 -16.94
N LEU A 883 -30.08 6.98 -16.20
CA LEU A 883 -28.82 6.24 -16.41
C LEU A 883 -28.80 4.84 -15.77
N GLY A 884 -29.86 4.44 -15.07
CA GLY A 884 -29.94 3.14 -14.40
C GLY A 884 -29.08 3.03 -13.14
N PHE A 885 -28.71 4.15 -12.51
CA PHE A 885 -27.88 4.20 -11.30
C PHE A 885 -28.53 3.50 -10.11
N PHE A 886 -29.83 3.74 -9.88
CA PHE A 886 -30.58 3.12 -8.80
C PHE A 886 -30.96 1.66 -9.13
N GLY A 887 -30.93 0.80 -8.12
CA GLY A 887 -31.44 -0.56 -8.17
C GLY A 887 -31.05 -1.39 -6.95
N LEU A 888 -31.97 -2.25 -6.51
CA LEU A 888 -31.82 -3.08 -5.32
C LEU A 888 -30.58 -3.99 -5.46
N ARG A 889 -29.69 -3.95 -4.45
CA ARG A 889 -28.45 -4.77 -4.39
C ARG A 889 -27.49 -4.60 -5.58
N LYS A 890 -27.65 -3.56 -6.41
CA LYS A 890 -26.71 -3.25 -7.50
C LYS A 890 -25.34 -2.87 -6.94
N LYS A 891 -24.30 -3.18 -7.71
CA LYS A 891 -22.93 -2.75 -7.43
C LYS A 891 -22.49 -1.81 -8.56
N ALA A 892 -22.32 -0.54 -8.24
CA ALA A 892 -21.92 0.49 -9.19
C ALA A 892 -20.51 0.97 -8.88
N VAL A 893 -19.72 1.30 -9.91
CA VAL A 893 -18.40 1.92 -9.72
C VAL A 893 -18.32 3.27 -10.43
N PHE A 894 -17.82 4.28 -9.72
CA PHE A 894 -17.45 5.58 -10.26
C PHE A 894 -15.99 5.57 -10.66
N VAL A 895 -15.73 6.00 -11.90
CA VAL A 895 -14.39 6.03 -12.49
C VAL A 895 -14.03 7.47 -12.83
N ASP A 896 -12.96 7.98 -12.23
CA ASP A 896 -12.49 9.36 -12.39
C ASP A 896 -10.98 9.47 -12.08
N ILE A 897 -10.35 10.60 -12.37
CA ILE A 897 -9.03 10.94 -11.81
C ILE A 897 -9.16 11.38 -10.34
N GLY A 898 -10.29 12.00 -9.98
CA GLY A 898 -10.60 12.73 -8.75
C GLY A 898 -9.85 12.35 -7.46
N TRP A 899 -9.03 13.26 -6.97
CA TRP A 899 -8.18 13.07 -5.78
C TRP A 899 -8.94 12.95 -4.46
N SER A 900 -10.08 13.60 -4.30
CA SER A 900 -10.80 13.78 -3.01
C SER A 900 -12.13 13.03 -2.92
N GLY A 901 -12.63 12.42 -4.00
CA GLY A 901 -13.90 11.68 -4.00
C GLY A 901 -15.14 12.55 -3.76
N THR A 902 -15.05 13.87 -3.98
CA THR A 902 -16.11 14.82 -3.61
C THR A 902 -17.45 14.51 -4.28
N ILE A 903 -17.47 14.10 -5.56
CA ILE A 903 -18.71 13.76 -6.26
C ILE A 903 -19.37 12.53 -5.63
N GLN A 904 -18.61 11.47 -5.34
CA GLN A 904 -19.13 10.28 -4.66
C GLN A 904 -19.71 10.63 -3.28
N HIS A 905 -19.02 11.46 -2.52
CA HIS A 905 -19.52 11.95 -1.23
C HIS A 905 -20.83 12.73 -1.38
N ASN A 906 -20.89 13.66 -2.33
CA ASN A 906 -22.08 14.47 -2.58
C ASN A 906 -23.28 13.60 -2.95
N ILE A 907 -23.09 12.63 -3.84
CA ILE A 907 -24.12 11.66 -4.23
C ILE A 907 -24.56 10.79 -3.05
N GLY A 908 -23.61 10.32 -2.23
CA GLY A 908 -23.93 9.62 -0.99
C GLY A 908 -24.82 10.48 -0.08
N ARG A 909 -24.42 11.71 0.22
CA ARG A 909 -25.21 12.57 1.10
C ARG A 909 -26.57 12.97 0.57
N ALA A 910 -26.74 13.01 -0.75
CA ALA A 910 -28.03 13.31 -1.36
C ALA A 910 -28.99 12.09 -1.35
N PHE A 911 -28.49 10.86 -1.48
CA PHE A 911 -29.33 9.72 -1.83
C PHE A 911 -29.06 8.41 -1.06
N ILE A 912 -28.16 8.37 -0.07
CA ILE A 912 -27.79 7.11 0.62
C ILE A 912 -28.97 6.41 1.32
N ASP A 913 -29.95 7.21 1.77
CA ASP A 913 -31.17 6.76 2.43
C ASP A 913 -32.22 6.22 1.45
N ASP A 914 -32.01 6.36 0.13
CA ASP A 914 -32.85 5.74 -0.88
C ASP A 914 -32.67 4.20 -0.84
N GLU A 915 -33.78 3.46 -0.74
CA GLU A 915 -33.77 2.00 -0.68
C GLU A 915 -33.05 1.37 -1.88
N TYR A 916 -33.15 2.01 -3.05
CA TYR A 916 -32.55 1.56 -4.29
C TYR A 916 -31.14 2.13 -4.52
N PHE A 917 -30.56 2.82 -3.55
CA PHE A 917 -29.17 3.28 -3.65
C PHE A 917 -28.20 2.08 -3.74
N PRO A 918 -27.32 2.01 -4.76
CA PRO A 918 -26.44 0.87 -4.98
C PRO A 918 -25.30 0.80 -3.95
N HIS A 919 -24.62 -0.34 -3.88
CA HIS A 919 -23.27 -0.38 -3.30
C HIS A 919 -22.33 0.35 -4.26
N LEU A 920 -21.96 1.58 -3.91
CA LEU A 920 -21.22 2.50 -4.76
C LEU A 920 -19.73 2.46 -4.42
N PHE A 921 -18.95 1.95 -5.35
CA PHE A 921 -17.50 1.92 -5.30
C PHE A 921 -16.92 3.16 -6.00
N GLY A 922 -15.89 3.77 -5.42
CA GLY A 922 -15.03 4.72 -6.11
C GLY A 922 -13.76 4.03 -6.60
N TYR A 923 -13.43 4.20 -7.88
CA TYR A 923 -12.16 3.77 -8.47
C TYR A 923 -11.52 4.99 -9.11
N TYR A 924 -10.50 5.55 -8.45
CA TYR A 924 -9.85 6.79 -8.85
C TYR A 924 -8.39 6.60 -9.25
N PHE A 925 -7.94 7.34 -10.26
CA PHE A 925 -6.53 7.39 -10.66
C PHE A 925 -5.67 7.99 -9.53
N GLY A 926 -6.17 9.09 -8.96
CA GLY A 926 -5.57 9.89 -7.91
C GLY A 926 -6.25 9.73 -6.55
N ARG A 927 -5.53 9.55 -5.43
CA ARG A 927 -6.14 9.58 -4.08
C ARG A 927 -5.38 10.45 -3.08
N ASN A 928 -6.10 11.32 -2.39
CA ASN A 928 -5.66 12.01 -1.17
C ASN A 928 -6.40 11.42 0.04
N PHE A 929 -5.73 10.48 0.71
CA PHE A 929 -6.32 9.61 1.75
C PHE A 929 -7.00 10.36 2.89
N ASP A 930 -6.51 11.54 3.27
CA ASP A 930 -7.07 12.34 4.37
C ASP A 930 -8.47 12.87 4.07
N TYR A 931 -8.79 13.16 2.80
CA TYR A 931 -10.13 13.59 2.42
C TYR A 931 -11.09 12.40 2.35
N HIS A 932 -10.65 11.26 1.80
CA HIS A 932 -11.52 10.10 1.62
C HIS A 932 -12.01 9.49 2.94
N LEU A 933 -11.17 9.45 3.98
CA LEU A 933 -11.60 8.98 5.31
C LEU A 933 -12.61 9.91 5.98
N ARG A 934 -12.55 11.24 5.73
CA ARG A 934 -13.45 12.22 6.33
C ARG A 934 -14.88 12.14 5.79
N TYR A 935 -15.07 11.50 4.63
CA TYR A 935 -16.29 11.64 3.84
C TYR A 935 -17.08 10.33 3.64
N LEU A 936 -16.52 9.15 3.94
CA LEU A 936 -17.11 7.86 3.50
C LEU A 936 -17.03 6.77 4.59
N MET A 937 -17.81 6.92 5.67
CA MET A 937 -17.94 5.91 6.74
C MET A 937 -19.18 5.00 6.60
N HIS A 938 -19.80 4.96 5.42
CA HIS A 938 -21.07 4.25 5.19
C HIS A 938 -20.83 2.93 4.43
N PRO A 939 -21.47 1.79 4.81
CA PRO A 939 -21.23 0.48 4.21
C PRO A 939 -21.57 0.40 2.71
N LYS A 940 -22.52 1.23 2.23
CA LYS A 940 -22.85 1.35 0.80
C LYS A 940 -21.91 2.30 0.01
N LEU A 941 -21.00 3.01 0.66
CA LEU A 941 -20.02 3.91 0.02
C LEU A 941 -18.61 3.33 0.19
N LEU A 942 -18.16 2.64 -0.84
CA LEU A 942 -16.94 1.84 -0.83
C LEU A 942 -15.86 2.48 -1.72
N PHE A 943 -14.62 2.10 -1.51
CA PHE A 943 -13.49 2.57 -2.31
C PHE A 943 -12.57 1.41 -2.67
N GLU A 944 -12.09 1.40 -3.91
CA GLU A 944 -11.15 0.40 -4.40
C GLU A 944 -9.89 1.09 -4.91
N PRO A 945 -8.69 0.59 -4.56
CA PRO A 945 -7.44 1.24 -4.95
C PRO A 945 -7.26 1.16 -6.48
N GLY A 946 -7.29 2.32 -7.14
CA GLY A 946 -6.92 2.46 -8.55
C GLY A 946 -5.41 2.57 -8.75
N TYR A 947 -4.93 3.78 -9.04
CA TYR A 947 -3.54 4.00 -9.46
C TYR A 947 -2.66 4.83 -8.52
N SER A 948 -3.20 5.39 -7.44
CA SER A 948 -2.36 6.05 -6.43
C SER A 948 -2.90 5.97 -5.01
N TYR A 949 -1.94 6.00 -4.09
CA TYR A 949 -2.10 6.00 -2.64
C TYR A 949 -2.51 4.65 -2.04
N ASP A 950 -1.66 3.66 -2.26
CA ASP A 950 -1.55 2.49 -1.40
C ASP A 950 -0.62 2.83 -0.22
N PHE A 951 -1.12 2.60 0.99
CA PHE A 951 -0.36 2.87 2.21
C PHE A 951 0.83 1.93 2.42
N GLU A 952 0.90 0.83 1.66
CA GLU A 952 2.06 -0.05 1.58
C GLU A 952 3.19 0.54 0.70
N HIS A 953 2.83 1.28 -0.34
CA HIS A 953 3.75 1.74 -1.41
C HIS A 953 3.96 3.26 -1.43
N PHE A 954 3.77 3.94 -0.29
CA PHE A 954 3.90 5.41 -0.13
C PHE A 954 5.18 6.03 -0.75
N LYS A 955 6.25 5.26 -0.92
CA LYS A 955 7.51 5.75 -1.52
C LYS A 955 7.54 5.69 -3.05
N GLU A 956 6.72 4.87 -3.68
CA GLU A 956 6.86 4.55 -5.11
C GLU A 956 5.99 5.44 -6.00
N THR A 957 4.76 5.82 -5.60
CA THR A 957 3.84 6.59 -6.47
C THR A 957 3.61 8.05 -6.02
N ASP A 958 4.35 8.56 -5.05
CA ASP A 958 4.17 9.91 -4.48
C ASP A 958 4.39 11.03 -5.52
N PHE A 959 5.15 10.73 -6.58
CA PHE A 959 5.41 11.63 -7.70
C PHE A 959 4.14 12.02 -8.47
N ILE A 960 3.10 11.17 -8.49
CA ILE A 960 1.84 11.43 -9.21
C ILE A 960 1.17 12.71 -8.67
N THR A 961 1.26 12.95 -7.37
CA THR A 961 0.70 14.15 -6.70
C THR A 961 1.56 15.40 -6.88
N GLU A 962 2.77 15.28 -7.43
CA GLU A 962 3.65 16.43 -7.64
C GLU A 962 3.30 17.21 -8.91
N PHE A 963 2.58 16.58 -9.85
CA PHE A 963 2.08 17.24 -11.05
C PHE A 963 0.76 16.61 -11.54
N PRO A 964 -0.33 16.71 -10.76
CA PRO A 964 -1.62 16.10 -11.10
C PRO A 964 -2.23 16.66 -12.39
N GLN A 965 -1.93 17.92 -12.71
CA GLN A 965 -2.39 18.59 -13.93
C GLN A 965 -1.95 17.88 -15.21
N LEU A 966 -0.86 17.09 -15.18
CA LEU A 966 -0.46 16.25 -16.30
C LEU A 966 -1.58 15.29 -16.73
N PHE A 967 -2.24 14.66 -15.76
CA PHE A 967 -3.26 13.64 -16.01
C PHE A 967 -4.62 14.29 -16.27
N GLU A 968 -4.99 15.29 -15.47
CA GLU A 968 -6.26 16.02 -15.61
C GLU A 968 -6.39 16.63 -17.00
N GLN A 969 -5.38 17.39 -17.46
CA GLN A 969 -5.43 18.06 -18.77
C GLN A 969 -5.48 17.08 -19.94
N ALA A 970 -4.81 15.93 -19.82
CA ALA A 970 -4.80 14.92 -20.88
C ALA A 970 -6.15 14.20 -21.02
N ALA A 971 -6.87 14.02 -19.90
CA ALA A 971 -8.15 13.30 -19.87
C ALA A 971 -9.37 14.19 -20.12
N THR A 972 -9.21 15.52 -20.13
CA THR A 972 -10.32 16.48 -20.30
C THR A 972 -11.17 16.25 -21.56
N ALA A 973 -12.49 16.25 -21.38
CA ALA A 973 -13.46 16.20 -22.48
C ALA A 973 -13.55 17.52 -23.27
N PRO A 974 -13.89 17.48 -24.58
CA PRO A 974 -13.97 18.67 -25.44
C PRO A 974 -15.15 19.61 -25.13
N HIS A 975 -16.11 19.15 -24.34
CA HIS A 975 -17.28 19.92 -23.90
C HIS A 975 -17.03 20.61 -22.55
N GLY A 976 -17.83 21.64 -22.22
CA GLY A 976 -17.75 22.36 -20.94
C GLY A 976 -18.22 21.51 -19.75
N SER A 977 -17.94 21.97 -18.54
CA SER A 977 -18.38 21.32 -17.29
C SER A 977 -19.90 21.34 -17.14
N THR A 978 -20.46 20.30 -16.54
CA THR A 978 -21.88 20.20 -16.17
C THR A 978 -22.21 21.19 -15.06
N ILE A 979 -23.18 22.06 -15.30
CA ILE A 979 -23.61 23.08 -14.32
C ILE A 979 -24.96 22.75 -13.66
N GLY A 980 -25.76 21.89 -14.28
CA GLY A 980 -27.07 21.48 -13.78
C GLY A 980 -27.78 20.56 -14.77
N TYR A 981 -29.08 20.41 -14.63
CA TYR A 981 -29.91 19.55 -15.46
C TYR A 981 -31.22 20.27 -15.83
N GLU A 982 -31.80 19.91 -16.97
CA GLU A 982 -33.11 20.42 -17.39
C GLU A 982 -33.93 19.31 -18.06
N GLU A 983 -35.26 19.42 -17.98
CA GLU A 983 -36.16 18.52 -18.69
C GLU A 983 -36.48 19.08 -20.08
N LYS A 984 -36.16 18.31 -21.12
CA LYS A 984 -36.55 18.61 -22.52
C LYS A 984 -37.12 17.37 -23.17
N GLU A 985 -38.30 17.53 -23.78
CA GLU A 985 -38.99 16.46 -24.52
C GLU A 985 -39.17 15.16 -23.70
N GLY A 986 -39.45 15.29 -22.39
CA GLY A 986 -39.65 14.15 -21.48
C GLY A 986 -38.37 13.40 -21.09
N ARG A 987 -37.19 13.98 -21.36
CA ARG A 987 -35.89 13.45 -20.92
C ARG A 987 -35.13 14.49 -20.10
N ILE A 988 -34.34 14.03 -19.13
CA ILE A 988 -33.42 14.91 -18.41
C ILE A 988 -32.11 14.97 -19.16
N ILE A 989 -31.70 16.19 -19.51
CA ILE A 989 -30.43 16.45 -20.21
C ILE A 989 -29.51 17.31 -19.34
N PRO A 990 -28.18 17.10 -19.41
CA PRO A 990 -27.23 17.93 -18.70
C PRO A 990 -27.09 19.31 -19.34
N VAL A 991 -27.07 20.35 -18.51
CA VAL A 991 -26.75 21.71 -18.94
C VAL A 991 -25.24 21.91 -18.82
N LEU A 992 -24.59 22.28 -19.92
CA LEU A 992 -23.14 22.48 -20.00
C LEU A 992 -22.78 23.95 -20.06
N LYS A 993 -21.68 24.35 -19.43
CA LYS A 993 -21.17 25.73 -19.50
C LYS A 993 -20.78 26.11 -20.94
N GLN A 994 -21.45 27.12 -21.52
CA GLN A 994 -21.21 27.59 -22.89
C GLN A 994 -20.36 28.87 -23.00
N GLU A 995 -20.31 29.71 -21.95
CA GLU A 995 -19.64 31.01 -21.99
C GLU A 995 -18.67 31.22 -20.79
N GLY A 996 -17.67 32.09 -20.97
CA GLY A 996 -16.67 32.46 -19.95
C GLY A 996 -15.22 32.46 -20.46
N GLU A 997 -14.32 33.19 -19.80
CA GLU A 997 -12.88 33.25 -20.16
C GLU A 997 -12.21 31.87 -20.09
N ASP A 998 -12.57 31.06 -19.08
CA ASP A 998 -12.07 29.70 -18.94
C ASP A 998 -12.49 28.84 -20.14
N ARG A 999 -13.77 28.93 -20.58
CA ARG A 999 -14.28 28.16 -21.72
C ARG A 999 -13.57 28.50 -23.02
N LYS A 1000 -13.34 29.80 -23.27
CA LYS A 1000 -12.55 30.26 -24.44
C LYS A 1000 -11.10 29.78 -24.39
N THR A 1001 -10.55 29.57 -23.19
CA THR A 1001 -9.20 29.06 -22.98
C THR A 1001 -9.12 27.56 -23.22
N GLU A 1002 -10.12 26.79 -22.76
CA GLU A 1002 -10.26 25.36 -23.04
C GLU A 1002 -10.39 25.08 -24.55
N GLU A 1003 -11.23 25.82 -25.25
CA GLU A 1003 -11.46 25.63 -26.69
C GLU A 1003 -10.20 25.80 -27.53
N LYS A 1004 -9.31 26.71 -27.14
CA LYS A 1004 -8.01 26.91 -27.78
C LYS A 1004 -7.04 25.73 -27.56
N GLN A 1005 -7.23 24.96 -26.49
CA GLN A 1005 -6.37 23.82 -26.12
C GLN A 1005 -6.91 22.48 -26.61
N ASN A 1006 -8.17 22.41 -27.05
CA ASN A 1006 -8.80 21.18 -27.53
C ASN A 1006 -7.97 20.45 -28.60
N TYR A 1007 -7.36 21.16 -29.56
CA TYR A 1007 -6.51 20.54 -30.58
C TYR A 1007 -5.31 19.81 -29.96
N ILE A 1008 -4.65 20.43 -28.97
CA ILE A 1008 -3.50 19.86 -28.29
C ILE A 1008 -3.90 18.60 -27.52
N ILE A 1009 -4.97 18.70 -26.73
CA ILE A 1009 -5.50 17.59 -25.93
C ILE A 1009 -5.90 16.41 -26.84
N GLN A 1010 -6.53 16.67 -27.99
CA GLN A 1010 -6.88 15.64 -28.97
C GLN A 1010 -5.65 14.90 -29.53
N GLN A 1011 -4.53 15.58 -29.76
CA GLN A 1011 -3.29 14.90 -30.19
C GLN A 1011 -2.74 13.97 -29.10
N ILE A 1012 -2.78 14.40 -27.84
CA ILE A 1012 -2.37 13.58 -26.69
C ILE A 1012 -3.29 12.36 -26.58
N GLN A 1013 -4.60 12.56 -26.61
CA GLN A 1013 -5.61 11.49 -26.53
C GLN A 1013 -5.47 10.50 -27.68
N LYS A 1014 -5.18 10.97 -28.91
CA LYS A 1014 -4.89 10.10 -30.05
C LYS A 1014 -3.68 9.19 -29.76
N GLY A 1015 -2.58 9.75 -29.24
CA GLY A 1015 -1.41 8.96 -28.87
C GLY A 1015 -1.73 7.90 -27.81
N ILE A 1016 -2.56 8.24 -26.81
CA ILE A 1016 -3.02 7.30 -25.78
C ILE A 1016 -3.82 6.16 -26.40
N LEU A 1017 -4.80 6.46 -27.25
CA LEU A 1017 -5.67 5.45 -27.86
C LEU A 1017 -4.91 4.53 -28.82
N ASP A 1018 -3.99 5.08 -29.63
CA ASP A 1018 -3.15 4.26 -30.52
C ASP A 1018 -2.24 3.31 -29.72
N TYR A 1019 -1.71 3.75 -28.56
CA TYR A 1019 -1.00 2.86 -27.64
C TYR A 1019 -1.90 1.74 -27.11
N VAL A 1020 -3.16 2.05 -26.75
CA VAL A 1020 -4.11 1.04 -26.25
C VAL A 1020 -4.39 -0.02 -27.31
N ASP A 1021 -4.62 0.39 -28.56
CA ASP A 1021 -4.88 -0.53 -29.67
C ASP A 1021 -3.66 -1.46 -29.90
N GLU A 1022 -2.44 -0.92 -29.89
CA GLU A 1022 -1.21 -1.72 -29.99
C GLU A 1022 -0.98 -2.63 -28.77
N PHE A 1023 -1.32 -2.15 -27.56
CA PHE A 1023 -1.26 -2.95 -26.34
C PHE A 1023 -2.24 -4.14 -26.39
N VAL A 1024 -3.46 -3.95 -26.90
CA VAL A 1024 -4.44 -5.02 -27.07
C VAL A 1024 -3.91 -6.10 -28.01
N GLU A 1025 -3.37 -5.71 -29.17
CA GLU A 1025 -2.75 -6.66 -30.11
C GLU A 1025 -1.61 -7.46 -29.48
N LEU A 1026 -0.74 -6.76 -28.74
CA LEU A 1026 0.40 -7.38 -28.08
C LEU A 1026 -0.04 -8.33 -26.97
N ASN A 1027 -0.98 -7.91 -26.12
CA ASN A 1027 -1.47 -8.72 -25.01
C ASN A 1027 -2.19 -9.98 -25.52
N ASN A 1028 -2.90 -9.87 -26.65
CA ASN A 1028 -3.50 -11.01 -27.34
C ASN A 1028 -2.49 -11.98 -27.96
N SER A 1029 -1.22 -11.56 -28.08
CA SER A 1029 -0.16 -12.36 -28.69
C SER A 1029 0.83 -12.90 -27.65
N VAL A 1030 1.25 -12.11 -26.66
CA VAL A 1030 2.41 -12.41 -25.78
C VAL A 1030 2.01 -12.54 -24.30
N TYR A 1031 0.75 -12.30 -23.93
CA TYR A 1031 0.25 -12.14 -22.56
C TYR A 1031 1.14 -11.24 -21.67
N LEU A 1032 0.57 -10.10 -21.24
CA LEU A 1032 1.30 -9.15 -20.42
C LEU A 1032 0.84 -9.21 -18.96
N ASP A 1033 1.79 -9.49 -18.06
CA ASP A 1033 1.56 -9.45 -16.61
C ASP A 1033 1.24 -8.02 -16.16
N TYR A 1034 0.11 -7.86 -15.49
CA TYR A 1034 -0.41 -6.56 -15.05
C TYR A 1034 0.59 -5.77 -14.20
N ASN A 1035 1.28 -6.42 -13.26
CA ASN A 1035 2.19 -5.76 -12.32
C ASN A 1035 3.50 -5.35 -13.00
N ALA A 1036 4.00 -6.16 -13.93
CA ALA A 1036 5.16 -5.80 -14.74
C ALA A 1036 4.88 -4.55 -15.59
N VAL A 1037 3.72 -4.51 -16.26
CA VAL A 1037 3.27 -3.34 -17.05
C VAL A 1037 3.14 -2.10 -16.15
N LYS A 1038 2.49 -2.26 -14.99
CA LYS A 1038 2.28 -1.20 -14.00
C LYS A 1038 3.59 -0.56 -13.57
N LYS A 1039 4.59 -1.37 -13.21
CA LYS A 1039 5.90 -0.89 -12.78
C LYS A 1039 6.57 -0.03 -13.85
N THR A 1040 6.61 -0.50 -15.09
CA THR A 1040 7.28 0.23 -16.17
C THR A 1040 6.53 1.52 -16.57
N ALA A 1041 5.19 1.51 -16.50
CA ALA A 1041 4.40 2.72 -16.67
C ALA A 1041 4.72 3.75 -15.57
N LEU A 1042 4.78 3.33 -14.31
CA LEU A 1042 5.13 4.18 -13.17
C LEU A 1042 6.54 4.76 -13.30
N ASP A 1043 7.55 3.95 -13.62
CA ASP A 1043 8.95 4.40 -13.80
C ASP A 1043 9.05 5.48 -14.90
N SER A 1044 8.29 5.32 -15.98
CA SER A 1044 8.28 6.26 -17.12
C SER A 1044 7.70 7.61 -16.73
N VAL A 1045 6.58 7.60 -15.99
CA VAL A 1045 5.91 8.81 -15.48
C VAL A 1045 6.73 9.46 -14.37
N GLU A 1046 7.35 8.68 -13.47
CA GLU A 1046 8.23 9.23 -12.43
C GLU A 1046 9.37 10.02 -13.04
N ARG A 1047 10.03 9.43 -14.05
CA ARG A 1047 11.11 10.10 -14.78
C ARG A 1047 10.58 11.35 -15.48
N PHE A 1048 9.39 11.31 -16.08
CA PHE A 1048 8.78 12.48 -16.70
C PHE A 1048 8.62 13.63 -15.69
N ILE A 1049 7.99 13.36 -14.55
CA ILE A 1049 7.66 14.39 -13.56
C ILE A 1049 8.92 14.91 -12.84
N ARG A 1050 9.83 14.02 -12.45
CA ARG A 1050 10.98 14.38 -11.59
C ARG A 1050 12.23 14.77 -12.37
N ASN A 1051 12.44 14.20 -13.55
CA ASN A 1051 13.61 14.47 -14.40
C ASN A 1051 13.15 14.73 -15.86
N PRO A 1052 12.36 15.80 -16.10
CA PRO A 1052 11.88 16.10 -17.43
C PRO A 1052 13.01 16.54 -18.36
N ARG A 1053 12.84 16.27 -19.65
CA ARG A 1053 13.71 16.74 -20.73
C ARG A 1053 13.26 18.13 -21.17
N PRO A 1054 14.16 19.00 -21.65
CA PRO A 1054 13.80 20.33 -22.14
C PRO A 1054 12.70 20.33 -23.22
N ALA A 1055 12.68 19.31 -24.10
CA ALA A 1055 11.62 19.15 -25.09
C ALA A 1055 10.24 18.89 -24.46
N GLU A 1056 10.18 18.06 -23.43
CA GLU A 1056 8.95 17.72 -22.71
C GLU A 1056 8.40 18.93 -21.95
N VAL A 1057 9.28 19.81 -21.43
CA VAL A 1057 8.86 21.03 -20.74
C VAL A 1057 8.19 22.03 -21.69
N ARG A 1058 8.67 22.13 -22.95
CA ARG A 1058 8.10 23.03 -23.96
C ARG A 1058 6.65 22.73 -24.32
N ILE A 1059 6.23 21.47 -24.20
CA ILE A 1059 4.85 21.03 -24.38
C ILE A 1059 3.92 21.80 -23.43
N PHE A 1060 4.32 21.95 -22.17
CA PHE A 1060 3.53 22.58 -21.10
C PHE A 1060 3.68 24.10 -21.05
N GLU A 1061 4.52 24.70 -21.90
CA GLU A 1061 4.51 26.16 -22.11
C GLU A 1061 3.32 26.63 -22.96
N GLN A 1062 2.69 25.70 -23.68
CA GLN A 1062 1.57 25.94 -24.59
C GLN A 1062 0.20 25.58 -23.98
N LEU A 1063 0.17 24.95 -22.80
CA LEU A 1063 -1.04 24.58 -22.06
C LEU A 1063 -1.27 25.54 -20.88
N ASN A 1064 -2.52 25.97 -20.65
CA ASN A 1064 -2.92 26.79 -19.49
C ASN A 1064 -3.96 26.04 -18.65
N HIS A 1065 -3.89 26.14 -17.32
CA HIS A 1065 -4.83 25.48 -16.41
C HIS A 1065 -5.90 26.45 -15.89
N SER A 1066 -7.17 26.02 -15.87
CA SER A 1066 -8.32 26.72 -15.29
C SER A 1066 -8.92 25.88 -14.15
N GLU A 1067 -9.31 26.50 -13.02
CA GLU A 1067 -9.86 25.80 -11.86
C GLU A 1067 -11.36 25.44 -12.02
N ASP A 1068 -11.76 24.24 -11.58
CA ASP A 1068 -13.12 23.68 -11.73
C ASP A 1068 -14.22 24.36 -10.89
N TRP A 1069 -13.89 25.30 -10.00
CA TRP A 1069 -14.83 25.92 -9.06
C TRP A 1069 -15.35 27.30 -9.49
N GLY A 1070 -15.31 27.60 -10.79
CA GLY A 1070 -15.88 28.82 -11.36
C GLY A 1070 -15.14 30.12 -11.04
N ALA A 1071 -13.87 30.05 -10.63
CA ALA A 1071 -13.00 31.20 -10.45
C ALA A 1071 -12.15 31.42 -11.72
N SER A 1072 -12.21 32.62 -12.28
CA SER A 1072 -11.59 33.02 -13.56
C SER A 1072 -10.09 33.34 -13.44
N ASN A 1073 -9.29 32.48 -12.81
CA ASN A 1073 -7.84 32.69 -12.68
C ASN A 1073 -7.09 31.60 -13.46
N SER A 1074 -6.39 31.99 -14.53
CA SER A 1074 -5.48 31.10 -15.26
C SER A 1074 -4.08 31.15 -14.64
N LEU A 1075 -3.62 30.02 -14.10
CA LEU A 1075 -2.30 29.87 -13.50
C LEU A 1075 -1.34 29.16 -14.48
N GLN A 1076 -0.07 29.54 -14.47
CA GLN A 1076 0.95 28.96 -15.36
C GLN A 1076 1.40 27.57 -14.86
N LEU A 1077 1.37 26.57 -15.74
CA LEU A 1077 1.86 25.21 -15.43
C LEU A 1077 3.37 25.19 -15.17
N VAL A 1078 4.13 26.02 -15.88
CA VAL A 1078 5.59 26.15 -15.78
C VAL A 1078 5.97 27.63 -15.62
N ALA A 1079 6.79 27.97 -14.62
CA ALA A 1079 7.26 29.34 -14.43
C ALA A 1079 8.28 29.76 -15.51
N LYS A 1080 8.09 30.97 -16.04
CA LYS A 1080 8.99 31.60 -17.01
C LYS A 1080 10.05 32.50 -16.35
N ASN A 1081 11.16 32.72 -17.05
CA ASN A 1081 12.21 33.68 -16.70
C ASN A 1081 12.91 33.42 -15.36
N ILE A 1082 13.21 32.17 -15.03
CA ILE A 1082 14.09 31.82 -13.89
C ILE A 1082 15.55 31.94 -14.37
N GLY A 1083 16.23 32.99 -13.95
CA GLY A 1083 17.64 33.26 -14.29
C GLY A 1083 18.53 33.40 -13.05
N TRP A 1084 19.84 33.60 -13.26
CA TRP A 1084 20.82 33.71 -12.17
C TRP A 1084 20.45 34.75 -11.10
N THR A 1085 19.88 35.88 -11.51
CA THR A 1085 19.40 36.94 -10.60
C THR A 1085 18.24 36.51 -9.68
N THR A 1086 17.50 35.47 -10.06
CA THR A 1086 16.41 34.90 -9.24
C THR A 1086 16.97 34.01 -8.13
N LEU A 1087 18.09 33.30 -8.36
CA LEU A 1087 18.75 32.45 -7.36
C LEU A 1087 19.31 33.24 -6.17
N PHE A 1088 19.82 34.45 -6.42
CA PHE A 1088 20.39 35.30 -5.37
C PHE A 1088 19.33 35.92 -4.43
N SER A 1089 18.03 35.74 -4.72
CA SER A 1089 16.94 36.20 -3.86
C SER A 1089 16.01 35.05 -3.48
N LYS A 1090 16.13 34.57 -2.24
CA LYS A 1090 15.24 33.52 -1.69
C LYS A 1090 13.76 33.87 -1.85
N ASN A 1091 13.39 35.13 -1.67
CA ASN A 1091 11.99 35.58 -1.78
C ASN A 1091 11.48 35.55 -3.23
N ARG A 1092 12.29 35.98 -4.22
CA ARG A 1092 11.92 35.89 -5.65
C ARG A 1092 11.84 34.44 -6.11
N MET A 1093 12.76 33.59 -5.67
CA MET A 1093 12.74 32.16 -5.99
C MET A 1093 11.51 31.46 -5.39
N LYS A 1094 11.19 31.75 -4.12
CA LYS A 1094 10.01 31.20 -3.42
C LYS A 1094 8.71 31.67 -4.06
N SER A 1095 8.64 32.94 -4.47
CA SER A 1095 7.48 33.49 -5.18
C SER A 1095 7.29 32.82 -6.54
N LYS A 1096 8.33 32.74 -7.38
CA LYS A 1096 8.22 32.13 -8.71
C LYS A 1096 7.91 30.64 -8.70
N LEU A 1097 8.57 29.85 -7.84
CA LEU A 1097 8.27 28.42 -7.71
C LEU A 1097 6.98 28.14 -6.92
N GLY A 1098 6.53 29.10 -6.10
CA GLY A 1098 5.27 28.98 -5.38
C GLY A 1098 4.05 29.11 -6.29
N GLN A 1099 4.19 29.79 -7.42
CA GLN A 1099 3.12 30.02 -8.40
C GLN A 1099 3.09 28.98 -9.54
N ALA A 1100 4.09 28.12 -9.66
CA ALA A 1100 4.15 27.09 -10.69
C ALA A 1100 3.62 25.74 -10.18
N PHE A 1101 2.73 25.11 -10.95
CA PHE A 1101 2.27 23.74 -10.66
C PHE A 1101 3.41 22.72 -10.83
N TRP A 1102 4.22 22.84 -11.89
CA TRP A 1102 5.34 21.94 -12.15
C TRP A 1102 6.69 22.57 -11.82
N LYS A 1103 7.14 22.37 -10.58
CA LYS A 1103 8.39 22.95 -10.07
C LYS A 1103 9.63 22.41 -10.80
N GLN A 1104 9.71 21.10 -11.02
CA GLN A 1104 10.83 20.48 -11.74
C GLN A 1104 10.90 20.94 -13.20
N GLY A 1105 9.75 20.98 -13.90
CA GLY A 1105 9.68 21.56 -15.25
C GLY A 1105 10.14 23.02 -15.28
N SER A 1106 9.74 23.82 -14.29
CA SER A 1106 10.18 25.21 -14.17
C SER A 1106 11.69 25.36 -13.97
N LEU A 1107 12.31 24.45 -13.22
CA LEU A 1107 13.76 24.42 -13.03
C LEU A 1107 14.51 23.94 -14.28
N VAL A 1108 13.95 23.01 -15.04
CA VAL A 1108 14.53 22.61 -16.34
C VAL A 1108 14.36 23.71 -17.39
N ASN A 1109 13.27 24.49 -17.32
CA ASN A 1109 13.10 25.67 -18.16
C ASN A 1109 14.07 26.81 -17.78
N SER A 1110 14.59 26.79 -16.55
CA SER A 1110 15.69 27.68 -16.18
C SER A 1110 16.95 27.25 -16.95
N LYS A 1111 17.65 28.20 -17.58
CA LYS A 1111 18.91 27.91 -18.30
C LYS A 1111 20.09 27.61 -17.35
N ILE A 1112 19.83 27.05 -16.18
CA ILE A 1112 20.79 26.85 -15.10
C ILE A 1112 20.97 25.33 -14.88
N PRO A 1113 22.11 24.77 -15.31
CA PRO A 1113 22.38 23.34 -15.17
C PRO A 1113 22.34 22.87 -13.72
N GLY A 1114 21.80 21.67 -13.49
CA GLY A 1114 21.86 21.00 -12.19
C GLY A 1114 20.82 21.42 -11.13
N LEU A 1115 20.03 22.48 -11.35
CA LEU A 1115 19.03 22.92 -10.38
C LEU A 1115 17.95 21.88 -10.08
N VAL A 1116 17.50 21.13 -11.09
CA VAL A 1116 16.51 20.06 -10.90
C VAL A 1116 17.06 18.94 -10.00
N HIS A 1117 18.35 18.58 -10.16
CA HIS A 1117 19.01 17.57 -9.31
C HIS A 1117 19.16 18.06 -7.88
N LEU A 1118 19.55 19.33 -7.69
CA LEU A 1118 19.65 19.95 -6.37
C LEU A 1118 18.30 20.01 -5.65
N TYR A 1119 17.24 20.39 -6.38
CA TYR A 1119 15.87 20.43 -5.87
C TYR A 1119 15.37 19.04 -5.48
N ASN A 1120 15.57 18.03 -6.34
CA ASN A 1120 15.20 16.64 -6.05
C ASN A 1120 15.97 16.09 -4.83
N TYR A 1121 17.26 16.43 -4.68
CA TYR A 1121 18.07 16.08 -3.51
C TYR A 1121 17.55 16.74 -2.23
N TRP A 1122 17.31 18.05 -2.25
CA TRP A 1122 16.74 18.80 -1.12
C TRP A 1122 15.36 18.26 -0.72
N ARG A 1123 14.50 17.99 -1.69
CA ARG A 1123 13.17 17.39 -1.48
C ARG A 1123 13.28 16.02 -0.80
N LYS A 1124 14.21 15.17 -1.25
CA LYS A 1124 14.44 13.83 -0.66
C LYS A 1124 14.94 13.91 0.78
N LYS A 1125 15.70 14.96 1.14
CA LYS A 1125 16.16 15.21 2.53
C LYS A 1125 15.06 15.75 3.45
N ARG A 1126 14.06 16.47 2.92
CA ARG A 1126 12.94 17.02 3.72
C ARG A 1126 11.80 16.00 3.94
N LYS A 1127 11.70 14.98 3.08
CA LYS A 1127 10.75 13.86 3.21
C LYS A 1127 11.29 12.71 4.10
N LYS A 1128 12.59 12.71 4.41
CA LYS A 1128 13.21 11.84 5.42
C LYS A 1128 13.24 12.59 6.75
#